data_AF-A0A4Y7PXL0-F1
#
_entry.id   AF-A0A4Y7PXL0-F1
#
_cell.length_a   1.000
_cell.length_b   1.000
_cell.length_c   1.000
_cell.angle_alpha   90.00
_cell.angle_beta   90.00
_cell.angle_gamma   90.00
#
_symmetry.space_group_name_H-M   'P 1'
#
loop_
_entity.id
_entity.type
_entity.pdbx_description
1 polymer ?
#
loop_
_entity_poly.entity_id
_entity_poly.type
_entity_poly.pdbx_seq_one_letter_code
_entity_poly.pdbx_strand_id
1 'polypeptide(L)'
;MEVDGSTIYSLAARHIYTVSPSPFSRLFHLSKLVTMPLSRHIDANSVIESCKDHPHKQHLNTHSQRARATYHQSWSRDSGADVPKYTMPKNGIPSKSAYQLLHDELTLDGNPTLNLASFVQTWMPEEAEKLIIENMNKNAVDLDEYPACQVIHNRCVSMIADLWKAPTATQAVGTATAGSSEAIMLGGLALKKRWQSALTSANPPRDPYHPGPNIIFGANAQVALEKFARYWDVETRLVPVKAKNDFIMDPRDAIKLVDENTIGIIVIMGSTYTGHFEDVQLMSDLLDDLQKRTGIDVPIHVDAASGGFFAPFAYPNYKWAFDVPRVHSINTSGHKFGLVYPGLGWIVWKDETFLHKDLIFELHYLGSVEYSYTLNFSKPAAPFIAQMFNFLNLGFDGYRKIALKGLKNARLLSRALEGTYFTVLSNVHKPASPPAAGAAGLVKKAADVLYDEEDPERYQRGLPVVSFRLSDEFMKENPNIKQEWISIMLRAKGWIVPNYGAPPNEEKTEMLRVVVRETLSEDLVERLIADILEVTEGLMGMSPSQSPFGNNASGSFVVSSSSVWDDDVEGDEEEFYTVSPSSPPMVLCASEPPSFKSPVVPYLPTPSPSPPLSTPTPFYARNPTTLHNPLTTIITFLTSLPSSITSTLVSSYHAIHTATADPRTIIPIFQSGLASIAQFASSFIFYLTLPFTSSNLNPTSTSTSRSIHDSSYPMTSILNKRFFASPQTAGDAKDIMTASLAASSAA
;
A
#
# COMPACT_ATOMS: atom_id res chain seq x y z
N MET A 1 -51.27 2.43 57.47
CA MET A 1 -51.74 1.25 58.21
C MET A 1 -50.68 0.17 58.05
N GLU A 2 -50.43 -0.57 59.13
CA GLU A 2 -49.30 -1.47 59.26
C GLU A 2 -49.48 -2.85 58.59
N VAL A 3 -48.32 -3.50 58.35
CA VAL A 3 -47.90 -4.82 58.88
C VAL A 3 -48.98 -5.52 59.74
N ASP A 4 -49.27 -6.83 59.65
CA ASP A 4 -48.36 -7.98 59.74
C ASP A 4 -49.08 -9.30 59.34
N GLY A 5 -48.40 -10.45 59.34
CA GLY A 5 -49.07 -11.76 59.22
C GLY A 5 -48.23 -12.97 58.80
N SER A 6 -47.16 -13.33 59.52
CA SER A 6 -46.57 -14.69 59.46
C SER A 6 -47.47 -15.70 60.23
N THR A 7 -47.39 -17.04 60.11
CA THR A 7 -46.28 -17.91 60.58
C THR A 7 -46.59 -19.42 60.30
N ILE A 8 -45.56 -20.29 60.42
CA ILE A 8 -45.56 -21.77 60.66
C ILE A 8 -45.49 -22.73 59.43
N TYR A 9 -44.62 -23.76 59.59
CA TYR A 9 -44.26 -24.86 58.68
C TYR A 9 -44.98 -26.19 59.03
N SER A 10 -45.06 -27.14 58.07
CA SER A 10 -44.51 -28.51 58.28
C SER A 10 -44.46 -29.42 57.02
N LEU A 11 -43.25 -29.95 56.75
CA LEU A 11 -42.89 -31.30 56.29
C LEU A 11 -43.65 -32.01 55.12
N ALA A 12 -43.24 -31.67 53.89
CA ALA A 12 -42.59 -32.56 52.91
C ALA A 12 -43.09 -34.00 52.58
N ALA A 13 -43.36 -34.24 51.28
CA ALA A 13 -42.87 -35.43 50.54
C ALA A 13 -42.86 -35.28 48.99
N ARG A 14 -41.68 -35.47 48.38
CA ARG A 14 -41.38 -35.97 47.00
C ARG A 14 -41.97 -35.30 45.73
N HIS A 15 -41.05 -34.84 44.86
CA HIS A 15 -40.91 -35.07 43.39
C HIS A 15 -42.15 -35.18 42.47
N ILE A 16 -42.23 -34.57 41.27
CA ILE A 16 -41.27 -33.83 40.41
C ILE A 16 -42.03 -32.73 39.64
N TYR A 17 -41.35 -31.64 39.25
CA TYR A 17 -41.90 -30.57 38.39
C TYR A 17 -41.23 -30.55 37.01
N THR A 18 -42.02 -30.37 35.94
CA THR A 18 -41.54 -30.10 34.57
C THR A 18 -42.50 -29.14 33.83
N VAL A 19 -42.20 -27.84 33.85
CA VAL A 19 -42.83 -26.83 32.97
C VAL A 19 -41.76 -25.80 32.56
N SER A 20 -41.80 -25.34 31.31
CA SER A 20 -40.82 -24.43 30.69
C SER A 20 -41.34 -22.97 30.61
N PRO A 21 -40.46 -21.95 30.71
CA PRO A 21 -40.77 -20.58 30.32
C PRO A 21 -39.90 -20.04 29.16
N SER A 22 -40.57 -19.79 28.03
CA SER A 22 -40.37 -18.74 27.00
C SER A 22 -39.01 -18.47 26.29
N PRO A 23 -39.03 -17.93 25.05
CA PRO A 23 -37.82 -17.74 24.23
C PRO A 23 -37.25 -16.30 24.28
N PHE A 24 -36.37 -16.01 25.22
CA PHE A 24 -35.63 -14.72 25.25
C PHE A 24 -34.12 -14.91 25.58
N SER A 25 -33.40 -15.61 24.71
CA SER A 25 -31.96 -15.90 24.90
C SER A 25 -31.10 -16.00 23.61
N ARG A 26 -31.68 -15.87 22.41
CA ARG A 26 -30.95 -15.99 21.12
C ARG A 26 -30.27 -14.68 20.69
N LEU A 27 -29.40 -14.11 21.53
CA LEU A 27 -28.64 -12.89 21.19
C LEU A 27 -27.15 -12.91 21.62
N PHE A 28 -26.62 -14.07 22.00
CA PHE A 28 -25.20 -14.27 22.35
C PHE A 28 -24.58 -15.47 21.60
N HIS A 29 -24.55 -15.42 20.27
CA HIS A 29 -23.88 -16.44 19.43
C HIS A 29 -23.16 -15.87 18.17
N LEU A 30 -22.62 -14.64 18.27
CA LEU A 30 -21.83 -13.99 17.22
C LEU A 30 -20.31 -13.93 17.52
N SER A 31 -19.82 -14.80 18.40
CA SER A 31 -18.41 -14.89 18.82
C SER A 31 -17.67 -16.14 18.32
N LYS A 32 -18.16 -16.77 17.25
CA LYS A 32 -17.57 -17.99 16.63
C LYS A 32 -17.13 -17.81 15.17
N LEU A 33 -16.74 -16.58 14.79
CA LEU A 33 -15.94 -16.33 13.57
C LEU A 33 -14.44 -16.33 13.89
N VAL A 34 -13.99 -17.44 14.46
CA VAL A 34 -12.58 -17.88 14.48
C VAL A 34 -12.50 -19.09 13.55
N THR A 35 -11.40 -19.24 12.82
CA THR A 35 -11.18 -20.26 11.77
C THR A 35 -11.43 -21.69 12.26
N MET A 36 -12.66 -22.18 12.12
CA MET A 36 -12.99 -23.57 12.43
C MET A 36 -12.55 -24.48 11.26
N PRO A 37 -11.81 -25.57 11.51
CA PRO A 37 -11.52 -26.55 10.48
C PRO A 37 -12.81 -27.23 10.00
N LEU A 38 -12.80 -27.77 8.78
CA LEU A 38 -13.97 -28.39 8.13
C LEU A 38 -14.53 -29.64 8.87
N SER A 39 -13.88 -30.11 9.94
CA SER A 39 -14.41 -31.09 10.90
C SER A 39 -15.57 -30.49 11.72
N ARG A 40 -16.77 -30.47 11.15
CA ARG A 40 -18.01 -30.07 11.87
C ARG A 40 -18.51 -31.12 12.89
N HIS A 41 -17.90 -32.31 12.92
CA HIS A 41 -18.33 -33.43 13.77
C HIS A 41 -17.42 -33.72 14.97
N ILE A 42 -16.17 -33.25 14.95
CA ILE A 42 -15.18 -33.45 16.02
C ILE A 42 -14.49 -32.12 16.29
N ASP A 43 -14.64 -31.58 17.51
CA ASP A 43 -13.88 -30.42 17.96
C ASP A 43 -12.44 -30.83 18.30
N ALA A 44 -11.49 -30.32 17.52
CA ALA A 44 -10.06 -30.56 17.74
C ALA A 44 -9.59 -30.07 19.11
N ASN A 45 -10.17 -28.99 19.67
CA ASN A 45 -9.76 -28.47 20.98
C ASN A 45 -10.15 -29.46 22.09
N SER A 46 -11.39 -29.95 22.09
CA SER A 46 -11.85 -30.98 23.04
C SER A 46 -11.06 -32.28 22.93
N VAL A 47 -10.66 -32.71 21.72
CA VAL A 47 -9.78 -33.88 21.55
C VAL A 47 -8.39 -33.61 22.14
N ILE A 48 -7.75 -32.49 21.78
CA ILE A 48 -6.42 -32.12 22.31
C ILE A 48 -6.44 -32.04 23.84
N GLU A 49 -7.46 -31.44 24.44
CA GLU A 49 -7.60 -31.36 25.90
C GLU A 49 -7.75 -32.75 26.53
N SER A 50 -8.52 -33.65 25.93
CA SER A 50 -8.69 -35.04 26.39
C SER A 50 -7.43 -35.90 26.28
N CYS A 51 -6.47 -35.50 25.42
CA CYS A 51 -5.21 -36.19 25.21
C CYS A 51 -4.04 -35.64 26.06
N LYS A 52 -4.26 -34.61 26.90
CA LYS A 52 -3.22 -34.12 27.83
C LYS A 52 -2.92 -35.13 28.93
N ASP A 53 -1.66 -35.15 29.38
CA ASP A 53 -1.19 -36.07 30.41
C ASP A 53 -1.94 -35.90 31.75
N HIS A 54 -2.52 -36.99 32.27
CA HIS A 54 -3.40 -36.95 33.43
C HIS A 54 -2.65 -36.47 34.71
N PRO A 55 -3.16 -35.48 35.47
CA PRO A 55 -2.40 -34.77 36.51
C PRO A 55 -1.67 -35.61 37.57
N HIS A 56 -2.18 -36.81 37.89
CA HIS A 56 -1.64 -37.65 38.96
C HIS A 56 -0.20 -38.17 38.74
N LYS A 57 0.38 -38.02 37.54
CA LYS A 57 1.80 -38.35 37.29
C LYS A 57 2.79 -37.22 37.68
N GLN A 58 2.33 -36.01 37.99
CA GLN A 58 3.24 -34.86 38.23
C GLN A 58 4.03 -34.91 39.55
N HIS A 59 3.63 -35.75 40.51
CA HIS A 59 4.20 -35.77 41.88
C HIS A 59 5.68 -36.18 42.00
N LEU A 60 6.35 -36.61 40.92
CA LEU A 60 7.75 -37.03 40.93
C LEU A 60 8.76 -35.96 40.44
N ASN A 61 8.33 -34.77 39.98
CA ASN A 61 9.22 -33.79 39.34
C ASN A 61 9.29 -32.38 39.98
N THR A 62 8.55 -32.11 41.05
CA THR A 62 8.48 -30.77 41.68
C THR A 62 9.82 -30.27 42.24
N HIS A 63 10.70 -31.17 42.69
CA HIS A 63 12.04 -30.80 43.16
C HIS A 63 13.08 -30.63 42.04
N SER A 64 12.90 -31.26 40.87
CA SER A 64 13.87 -31.19 39.76
C SER A 64 13.75 -29.88 38.96
N GLN A 65 12.53 -29.34 38.84
CA GLN A 65 12.26 -28.13 38.06
C GLN A 65 12.85 -26.86 38.70
N ARG A 66 12.71 -26.68 40.03
CA ARG A 66 13.30 -25.52 40.73
C ARG A 66 14.82 -25.43 40.63
N ALA A 67 15.51 -26.56 40.51
CA ALA A 67 16.97 -26.60 40.35
C ALA A 67 17.45 -26.38 38.89
N ARG A 68 16.55 -26.52 37.90
CA ARG A 68 16.87 -26.34 36.47
C ARG A 68 16.74 -24.90 35.97
N ALA A 69 16.12 -24.01 36.74
CA ALA A 69 15.90 -22.61 36.34
C ALA A 69 17.18 -21.79 36.10
N THR A 70 18.34 -22.23 36.64
CA THR A 70 19.62 -21.51 36.60
C THR A 70 20.66 -22.08 35.62
N TYR A 71 20.38 -23.18 34.92
CA TYR A 71 21.34 -23.79 33.97
C TYR A 71 20.73 -24.00 32.59
N HIS A 72 21.18 -23.19 31.63
CA HIS A 72 20.94 -23.30 30.18
C HIS A 72 19.48 -23.25 29.70
N GLN A 73 18.97 -22.03 29.45
CA GLN A 73 17.76 -21.78 28.64
C GLN A 73 17.93 -22.11 27.14
N SER A 74 18.85 -23.00 26.76
CA SER A 74 19.14 -23.38 25.36
C SER A 74 18.40 -24.64 24.88
N TRP A 75 17.61 -25.29 25.74
CA TRP A 75 17.04 -26.61 25.47
C TRP A 75 15.53 -26.66 25.22
N SER A 76 14.76 -25.66 25.66
CA SER A 76 13.35 -25.50 25.29
C SER A 76 13.23 -24.31 24.35
N ARG A 77 12.72 -24.54 23.15
CA ARG A 77 12.45 -23.51 22.13
C ARG A 77 11.07 -22.84 22.33
N ASP A 78 10.22 -23.53 23.09
CA ASP A 78 8.76 -23.51 23.09
C ASP A 78 8.18 -23.23 24.49
N SER A 79 9.01 -22.80 25.44
CA SER A 79 8.64 -22.59 26.85
C SER A 79 7.64 -21.44 26.98
N GLY A 80 6.36 -21.80 26.87
CA GLY A 80 5.24 -20.90 26.64
C GLY A 80 4.11 -21.50 25.80
N ALA A 81 4.23 -22.71 25.23
CA ALA A 81 3.20 -23.31 24.37
C ALA A 81 1.79 -23.44 25.01
N ASP A 82 1.71 -23.49 26.34
CA ASP A 82 0.44 -23.49 27.11
C ASP A 82 -0.19 -22.09 27.31
N VAL A 83 0.29 -21.02 26.65
CA VAL A 83 -0.36 -19.70 26.75
C VAL A 83 -1.80 -19.73 26.22
N PRO A 84 -2.74 -18.97 26.84
CA PRO A 84 -4.10 -18.89 26.32
C PRO A 84 -4.16 -18.31 24.90
N LYS A 85 -4.69 -19.09 23.95
CA LYS A 85 -4.79 -18.68 22.54
C LYS A 85 -5.85 -17.60 22.26
N TYR A 86 -6.87 -17.49 23.12
CA TYR A 86 -8.07 -16.68 22.89
C TYR A 86 -8.31 -15.62 23.97
N THR A 87 -7.38 -15.45 24.91
CA THR A 87 -7.44 -14.41 25.96
C THR A 87 -6.03 -13.87 26.24
N MET A 88 -5.93 -12.62 26.67
CA MET A 88 -4.64 -12.01 27.01
C MET A 88 -3.97 -12.77 28.17
N PRO A 89 -2.71 -13.24 28.03
CA PRO A 89 -2.04 -13.99 29.09
C PRO A 89 -1.77 -13.09 30.30
N LYS A 90 -1.99 -13.61 31.51
CA LYS A 90 -1.81 -12.86 32.77
C LYS A 90 -0.34 -12.48 33.06
N ASN A 91 0.61 -13.18 32.45
CA ASN A 91 2.05 -12.96 32.56
C ASN A 91 2.67 -13.08 31.17
N GLY A 92 3.72 -12.31 30.89
CA GLY A 92 4.51 -12.47 29.66
C GLY A 92 5.40 -13.73 29.69
N ILE A 93 5.80 -14.20 28.52
CA ILE A 93 6.79 -15.27 28.30
C ILE A 93 8.11 -14.67 27.81
N PRO A 94 9.25 -15.41 27.84
CA PRO A 94 10.52 -14.92 27.29
C PRO A 94 10.39 -14.54 25.81
N SER A 95 11.06 -13.47 25.38
CA SER A 95 10.98 -12.97 24.00
C SER A 95 11.41 -14.00 22.95
N LYS A 96 12.36 -14.90 23.29
CA LYS A 96 12.74 -16.03 22.42
C LYS A 96 11.61 -17.04 22.23
N SER A 97 10.87 -17.37 23.29
CA SER A 97 9.72 -18.27 23.21
C SER A 97 8.57 -17.63 22.40
N ALA A 98 8.31 -16.34 22.63
CA ALA A 98 7.31 -15.59 21.86
C ALA A 98 7.67 -15.52 20.36
N TYR A 99 8.93 -15.22 20.04
CA TYR A 99 9.43 -15.26 18.66
C TYR A 99 9.27 -16.65 18.04
N GLN A 100 9.70 -17.71 18.72
CA GLN A 100 9.67 -19.06 18.17
C GLN A 100 8.24 -19.55 17.90
N LEU A 101 7.31 -19.33 18.84
CA LEU A 101 5.92 -19.75 18.66
C LEU A 101 5.27 -19.07 17.45
N LEU A 102 5.50 -17.77 17.27
CA LEU A 102 5.01 -17.02 16.10
C LEU A 102 5.72 -17.42 14.81
N HIS A 103 7.04 -17.62 14.85
CA HIS A 103 7.85 -18.05 13.70
C HIS A 103 7.40 -19.41 13.16
N ASP A 104 7.15 -20.37 14.05
CA ASP A 104 6.77 -21.73 13.66
C ASP A 104 5.32 -21.81 13.18
N GLU A 105 4.42 -20.94 13.68
CA GLU A 105 3.07 -20.78 13.13
C GLU A 105 3.09 -20.11 11.74
N LEU A 106 3.91 -19.07 11.56
CA LEU A 106 4.13 -18.40 10.25
C LEU A 106 4.84 -19.30 9.22
N THR A 107 5.47 -20.40 9.64
CA THR A 107 6.06 -21.40 8.73
C THR A 107 4.97 -22.20 7.97
N LEU A 108 3.69 -22.06 8.33
CA LEU A 108 2.55 -22.64 7.61
C LEU A 108 2.11 -21.81 6.38
N ASP A 109 2.60 -20.57 6.21
CA ASP A 109 2.27 -19.74 5.06
C ASP A 109 2.99 -20.16 3.77
N GLY A 110 2.36 -19.88 2.63
CA GLY A 110 2.91 -20.18 1.32
C GLY A 110 4.07 -19.26 0.92
N ASN A 111 5.16 -19.82 0.37
CA ASN A 111 6.35 -19.08 -0.04
C ASN A 111 6.01 -17.90 -0.98
N PRO A 112 6.30 -16.63 -0.60
CA PRO A 112 5.96 -15.45 -1.41
C PRO A 112 6.53 -15.47 -2.83
N THR A 113 7.71 -16.06 -3.05
CA THR A 113 8.32 -16.18 -4.39
C THR A 113 7.50 -17.06 -5.33
N LEU A 114 6.86 -18.11 -4.80
CA LEU A 114 5.98 -19.01 -5.56
C LEU A 114 4.51 -18.54 -5.58
N ASN A 115 4.20 -17.40 -4.95
CA ASN A 115 2.89 -16.79 -4.98
C ASN A 115 2.67 -16.04 -6.29
N LEU A 116 2.13 -16.70 -7.31
CA LEU A 116 1.90 -16.13 -8.64
C LEU A 116 0.55 -15.39 -8.76
N ALA A 117 -0.32 -15.51 -7.74
CA ALA A 117 -1.57 -14.77 -7.65
C ALA A 117 -1.36 -13.26 -7.48
N SER A 118 -0.30 -12.87 -6.77
CA SER A 118 -0.12 -11.50 -6.28
C SER A 118 0.65 -10.59 -7.24
N PHE A 119 0.18 -9.34 -7.35
CA PHE A 119 0.96 -8.23 -7.93
C PHE A 119 1.92 -7.58 -6.93
N VAL A 120 1.81 -7.89 -5.63
CA VAL A 120 2.63 -7.27 -4.58
C VAL A 120 4.05 -7.81 -4.65
N GLN A 121 5.04 -6.93 -4.45
CA GLN A 121 6.46 -7.28 -4.45
C GLN A 121 6.82 -8.27 -3.32
N THR A 122 7.73 -9.20 -3.61
CA THR A 122 8.10 -10.31 -2.70
C THR A 122 9.61 -10.45 -2.48
N TRP A 123 10.40 -9.43 -2.81
CA TRP A 123 11.84 -9.36 -2.59
C TRP A 123 12.32 -7.90 -2.64
N MET A 124 13.41 -7.55 -1.95
CA MET A 124 14.18 -6.32 -2.16
C MET A 124 15.68 -6.59 -1.91
N PRO A 125 16.61 -5.75 -2.42
CA PRO A 125 18.04 -5.84 -2.07
C PRO A 125 18.30 -5.63 -0.57
N GLU A 126 19.36 -6.24 -0.02
CA GLU A 126 19.71 -6.17 1.40
C GLU A 126 19.88 -4.72 1.89
N GLU A 127 20.41 -3.83 1.05
CA GLU A 127 20.56 -2.41 1.35
C GLU A 127 19.20 -1.70 1.54
N ALA A 128 18.17 -2.13 0.81
CA ALA A 128 16.81 -1.63 0.96
C ALA A 128 16.13 -2.18 2.21
N GLU A 129 16.30 -3.49 2.50
CA GLU A 129 15.76 -4.11 3.72
C GLU A 129 16.39 -3.47 4.97
N LYS A 130 17.70 -3.21 4.92
CA LYS A 130 18.42 -2.46 5.96
C LYS A 130 17.87 -1.06 6.14
N LEU A 131 17.66 -0.30 5.07
CA LEU A 131 17.04 1.03 5.14
C LEU A 131 15.60 0.97 5.72
N ILE A 132 14.83 -0.08 5.42
CA ILE A 132 13.51 -0.28 6.02
C ILE A 132 13.63 -0.50 7.53
N ILE A 133 14.49 -1.42 7.97
CA ILE A 133 14.68 -1.75 9.40
C ILE A 133 15.21 -0.54 10.19
N GLU A 134 16.17 0.21 9.64
CA GLU A 134 16.74 1.43 10.24
C GLU A 134 15.75 2.58 10.39
N ASN A 135 14.63 2.57 9.65
CA ASN A 135 13.67 3.67 9.60
C ASN A 135 12.22 3.26 9.93
N MET A 136 11.97 2.01 10.31
CA MET A 136 10.63 1.47 10.61
C MET A 136 9.93 2.19 11.78
N ASN A 137 10.70 2.80 12.68
CA ASN A 137 10.21 3.58 13.82
C ASN A 137 9.83 5.03 13.48
N LYS A 138 10.15 5.54 12.29
CA LYS A 138 9.84 6.91 11.89
C LYS A 138 8.41 6.99 11.38
N ASN A 139 7.61 7.86 12.00
CA ASN A 139 6.25 8.14 11.59
C ASN A 139 6.26 9.16 10.43
N ALA A 140 5.45 8.93 9.41
CA ALA A 140 5.44 9.69 8.17
C ALA A 140 4.69 11.03 8.23
N VAL A 141 3.90 11.26 9.28
CA VAL A 141 3.09 12.48 9.45
C VAL A 141 3.72 13.49 10.41
N ASP A 142 4.79 13.11 11.12
CA ASP A 142 5.50 13.99 12.05
C ASP A 142 6.60 14.73 11.24
N LEU A 143 6.21 15.80 10.54
CA LEU A 143 7.05 16.41 9.50
C LEU A 143 8.13 17.33 10.09
N ASP A 144 7.83 18.00 11.21
CA ASP A 144 8.77 18.85 11.95
C ASP A 144 9.87 18.01 12.64
N GLU A 145 9.51 16.83 13.18
CA GLU A 145 10.47 15.88 13.77
C GLU A 145 11.30 15.12 12.74
N TYR A 146 10.73 14.80 11.56
CA TYR A 146 11.39 14.01 10.52
C TYR A 146 11.48 14.72 9.14
N PRO A 147 11.97 15.98 9.05
CA PRO A 147 11.92 16.77 7.82
C PRO A 147 12.75 16.16 6.67
N ALA A 148 13.80 15.39 6.98
CA ALA A 148 14.55 14.62 5.99
C ALA A 148 13.69 13.54 5.29
N CYS A 149 12.72 12.94 6.00
CA CYS A 149 11.78 12.01 5.41
C CYS A 149 10.78 12.74 4.50
N GLN A 150 10.30 13.92 4.89
CA GLN A 150 9.42 14.73 4.06
C GLN A 150 10.11 15.25 2.78
N VAL A 151 11.41 15.59 2.85
CA VAL A 151 12.22 15.91 1.67
C VAL A 151 12.37 14.69 0.74
N ILE A 152 12.49 13.48 1.27
CA ILE A 152 12.52 12.24 0.47
C ILE A 152 11.14 11.98 -0.17
N HIS A 153 10.06 12.08 0.60
CA HIS A 153 8.68 11.95 0.13
C HIS A 153 8.38 12.91 -1.04
N ASN A 154 8.66 14.21 -0.87
CA ASN A 154 8.36 15.21 -1.89
C ASN A 154 9.17 14.99 -3.17
N ARG A 155 10.43 14.52 -3.05
CA ARG A 155 11.23 14.11 -4.22
C ARG A 155 10.63 12.90 -4.95
N CYS A 156 10.11 11.91 -4.23
CA CYS A 156 9.36 10.81 -4.86
C CYS A 156 8.14 11.33 -5.64
N VAL A 157 7.34 12.23 -5.05
CA VAL A 157 6.18 12.84 -5.72
C VAL A 157 6.60 13.57 -7.00
N SER A 158 7.65 14.41 -6.95
CA SER A 158 8.20 15.08 -8.13
C SER A 158 8.70 14.11 -9.21
N MET A 159 9.42 13.04 -8.83
CA MET A 159 9.91 12.03 -9.77
C MET A 159 8.77 11.25 -10.44
N ILE A 160 7.70 10.93 -9.71
CA ILE A 160 6.52 10.25 -10.24
C ILE A 160 5.74 11.19 -11.17
N ALA A 161 5.61 12.47 -10.83
CA ALA A 161 4.96 13.47 -11.66
C ALA A 161 5.71 13.70 -12.99
N ASP A 162 7.04 13.78 -12.96
CA ASP A 162 7.91 13.88 -14.14
C ASP A 162 7.77 12.63 -15.04
N LEU A 163 7.85 11.43 -14.45
CA LEU A 163 7.65 10.14 -15.13
C LEU A 163 6.27 10.02 -15.81
N TRP A 164 5.27 10.73 -15.27
CA TRP A 164 3.89 10.80 -15.79
C TRP A 164 3.61 12.05 -16.61
N LYS A 165 4.66 12.81 -17.00
CA LYS A 165 4.60 13.96 -17.92
C LYS A 165 3.71 15.10 -17.38
N ALA A 166 3.72 15.32 -16.06
CA ALA A 166 3.02 16.45 -15.43
C ALA A 166 3.58 17.79 -15.92
N PRO A 167 2.76 18.86 -16.04
CA PRO A 167 3.20 20.17 -16.54
C PRO A 167 4.38 20.79 -15.77
N THR A 168 4.45 20.58 -14.45
CA THR A 168 5.47 21.16 -13.56
C THR A 168 5.87 20.18 -12.44
N ALA A 169 6.83 19.29 -12.70
CA ALA A 169 7.34 18.33 -11.70
C ALA A 169 7.88 18.99 -10.41
N THR A 170 8.34 20.25 -10.48
CA THR A 170 8.78 21.07 -9.34
C THR A 170 7.64 21.64 -8.49
N GLN A 171 6.40 21.54 -8.95
CA GLN A 171 5.17 21.95 -8.24
C GLN A 171 4.16 20.80 -8.18
N ALA A 172 4.65 19.56 -8.24
CA ALA A 172 3.83 18.35 -8.24
C ALA A 172 3.01 18.23 -6.95
N VAL A 173 1.69 18.09 -7.09
CA VAL A 173 0.76 17.89 -5.97
C VAL A 173 0.42 16.41 -5.86
N GLY A 174 0.79 15.78 -4.75
CA GLY A 174 0.64 14.34 -4.55
C GLY A 174 1.22 13.86 -3.23
N THR A 175 0.87 12.63 -2.84
CA THR A 175 1.24 12.07 -1.53
C THR A 175 1.38 10.55 -1.53
N ALA A 176 2.20 10.03 -0.61
CA ALA A 176 2.30 8.63 -0.27
C ALA A 176 1.09 8.15 0.53
N THR A 177 0.50 7.05 0.08
CA THR A 177 -0.63 6.36 0.70
C THR A 177 -0.20 4.96 1.14
N ALA A 178 -1.04 4.27 1.92
CA ALA A 178 -0.81 2.85 2.25
C ALA A 178 -0.87 1.92 1.02
N GLY A 179 -1.49 2.40 -0.07
CA GLY A 179 -1.72 1.66 -1.31
C GLY A 179 -2.67 2.39 -2.24
N SER A 180 -2.84 1.83 -3.44
CA SER A 180 -3.77 2.38 -4.44
C SER A 180 -5.21 2.56 -3.91
N SER A 181 -5.66 1.75 -2.94
CA SER A 181 -7.00 1.89 -2.36
C SER A 181 -7.26 3.25 -1.72
N GLU A 182 -6.34 3.75 -0.90
CA GLU A 182 -6.44 5.10 -0.30
C GLU A 182 -6.28 6.17 -1.38
N ALA A 183 -5.37 5.97 -2.34
CA ALA A 183 -5.14 6.90 -3.43
C ALA A 183 -6.39 7.09 -4.33
N ILE A 184 -7.07 6.00 -4.70
CA ILE A 184 -8.33 6.02 -5.47
C ILE A 184 -9.42 6.76 -4.69
N MET A 185 -9.53 6.56 -3.38
CA MET A 185 -10.49 7.25 -2.52
C MET A 185 -10.22 8.76 -2.45
N LEU A 186 -8.96 9.18 -2.36
CA LEU A 186 -8.56 10.59 -2.42
C LEU A 186 -8.81 11.21 -3.80
N GLY A 187 -8.54 10.48 -4.88
CA GLY A 187 -8.85 10.89 -6.25
C GLY A 187 -10.36 11.09 -6.46
N GLY A 188 -11.17 10.10 -6.09
CA GLY A 188 -12.62 10.16 -6.13
C GLY A 188 -13.22 11.27 -5.24
N LEU A 189 -12.65 11.52 -4.07
CA LEU A 189 -13.02 12.66 -3.22
C LEU A 189 -12.74 14.00 -3.89
N ALA A 190 -11.58 14.15 -4.53
CA ALA A 190 -11.22 15.37 -5.26
C ALA A 190 -12.16 15.61 -6.45
N LEU A 191 -12.52 14.55 -7.19
CA LEU A 191 -13.54 14.58 -8.23
C LEU A 191 -14.91 15.02 -7.68
N LYS A 192 -15.42 14.34 -6.63
CA LYS A 192 -16.71 14.66 -6.00
C LYS A 192 -16.74 16.11 -5.53
N LYS A 193 -15.72 16.58 -4.80
CA LYS A 193 -15.65 17.96 -4.30
C LYS A 193 -15.60 19.00 -5.41
N ARG A 194 -14.82 18.78 -6.49
CA ARG A 194 -14.81 19.68 -7.65
C ARG A 194 -16.17 19.74 -8.37
N TRP A 195 -16.85 18.60 -8.55
CA TRP A 195 -18.20 18.56 -9.12
C TRP A 195 -19.22 19.27 -8.23
N GLN A 196 -19.21 19.05 -6.91
CA GLN A 196 -20.08 19.76 -5.95
C GLN A 196 -19.87 21.28 -5.99
N SER A 197 -18.61 21.72 -6.06
CA SER A 197 -18.23 23.13 -6.18
C SER A 197 -18.70 23.75 -7.50
N ALA A 198 -18.59 23.02 -8.62
CA ALA A 198 -19.07 23.47 -9.93
C ALA A 198 -20.61 23.58 -9.98
N LEU A 199 -21.35 22.64 -9.39
CA LEU A 199 -22.81 22.70 -9.30
C LEU A 199 -23.31 23.87 -8.45
N THR A 200 -22.70 24.07 -7.28
CA THR A 200 -23.11 25.13 -6.35
C THR A 200 -22.67 26.52 -6.79
N SER A 201 -21.66 26.62 -7.66
CA SER A 201 -21.21 27.87 -8.29
C SER A 201 -21.88 28.15 -9.64
N ALA A 202 -22.77 27.28 -10.12
CA ALA A 202 -23.54 27.50 -11.34
C ALA A 202 -24.56 28.65 -11.18
N ASN A 203 -25.12 29.12 -12.29
CA ASN A 203 -26.17 30.14 -12.28
C ASN A 203 -27.40 29.66 -13.10
N PRO A 204 -28.53 29.30 -12.47
CA PRO A 204 -28.72 29.21 -11.01
C PRO A 204 -27.89 28.06 -10.38
N PRO A 205 -27.57 28.14 -9.07
CA PRO A 205 -26.95 27.04 -8.34
C PRO A 205 -27.80 25.77 -8.39
N ARG A 206 -27.14 24.61 -8.49
CA ARG A 206 -27.81 23.29 -8.48
C ARG A 206 -27.53 22.53 -7.18
N ASP A 207 -28.50 21.72 -6.75
CA ASP A 207 -28.35 20.83 -5.60
C ASP A 207 -27.38 19.69 -5.92
N PRO A 208 -26.28 19.51 -5.17
CA PRO A 208 -25.33 18.41 -5.38
C PRO A 208 -25.78 17.08 -4.73
N TYR A 209 -26.93 17.03 -4.06
CA TYR A 209 -27.39 15.83 -3.34
C TYR A 209 -28.51 15.07 -4.05
N HIS A 210 -29.28 15.71 -4.94
CA HIS A 210 -30.40 15.07 -5.66
C HIS A 210 -30.34 15.39 -7.17
N PRO A 211 -30.23 14.39 -8.06
CA PRO A 211 -30.20 12.94 -7.80
C PRO A 211 -28.90 12.46 -7.11
N GLY A 212 -27.89 13.32 -7.03
CA GLY A 212 -26.59 13.01 -6.42
C GLY A 212 -25.56 12.55 -7.46
N PRO A 213 -24.27 12.43 -7.06
CA PRO A 213 -23.17 12.13 -7.98
C PRO A 213 -23.15 10.67 -8.43
N ASN A 214 -22.72 10.42 -9.67
CA ASN A 214 -22.34 9.10 -10.16
C ASN A 214 -20.87 9.05 -10.61
N ILE A 215 -20.30 7.84 -10.68
CA ILE A 215 -18.95 7.58 -11.20
C ILE A 215 -18.96 6.33 -12.08
N ILE A 216 -18.22 6.37 -13.19
CA ILE A 216 -18.20 5.32 -14.21
C ILE A 216 -16.84 4.62 -14.22
N PHE A 217 -16.86 3.28 -14.30
CA PHE A 217 -15.68 2.44 -14.52
C PHE A 217 -16.06 1.04 -15.02
N GLY A 218 -15.10 0.29 -15.56
CA GLY A 218 -15.33 -1.07 -16.05
C GLY A 218 -15.66 -2.08 -14.95
N ALA A 219 -16.47 -3.10 -15.27
CA ALA A 219 -16.76 -4.21 -14.34
C ALA A 219 -15.51 -5.03 -13.94
N ASN A 220 -14.41 -4.90 -14.69
CA ASN A 220 -13.06 -5.39 -14.36
C ASN A 220 -12.32 -4.58 -13.28
N ALA A 221 -12.98 -3.61 -12.64
CA ALA A 221 -12.42 -2.80 -11.57
C ALA A 221 -11.94 -3.61 -10.36
N GLN A 222 -11.03 -3.00 -9.61
CA GLN A 222 -10.62 -3.50 -8.30
C GLN A 222 -11.58 -2.95 -7.22
N VAL A 223 -11.91 -3.77 -6.22
CA VAL A 223 -12.94 -3.48 -5.19
C VAL A 223 -12.78 -2.15 -4.42
N ALA A 224 -11.60 -1.50 -4.47
CA ALA A 224 -11.42 -0.15 -3.94
C ALA A 224 -12.27 0.92 -4.64
N LEU A 225 -12.56 0.76 -5.93
CA LEU A 225 -13.40 1.70 -6.69
C LEU A 225 -14.86 1.61 -6.22
N GLU A 226 -15.39 0.39 -6.04
CA GLU A 226 -16.69 0.17 -5.39
C GLU A 226 -16.71 0.68 -3.95
N LYS A 227 -15.64 0.46 -3.17
CA LYS A 227 -15.55 0.95 -1.79
C LYS A 227 -15.57 2.48 -1.74
N PHE A 228 -14.90 3.17 -2.66
CA PHE A 228 -15.03 4.61 -2.79
C PHE A 228 -16.51 5.00 -3.02
N ALA A 229 -17.15 4.41 -4.02
CA ALA A 229 -18.51 4.80 -4.37
C ALA A 229 -19.52 4.51 -3.24
N ARG A 230 -19.37 3.36 -2.56
CA ARG A 230 -20.22 2.91 -1.44
C ARG A 230 -19.97 3.61 -0.11
N TYR A 231 -18.75 4.09 0.17
CA TYR A 231 -18.42 4.78 1.43
C TYR A 231 -18.63 6.32 1.36
N TRP A 232 -18.79 6.89 0.17
CA TRP A 232 -18.97 8.32 -0.03
C TRP A 232 -20.24 8.69 -0.80
N ASP A 233 -21.25 7.82 -0.82
CA ASP A 233 -22.57 8.07 -1.46
C ASP A 233 -22.41 8.59 -2.91
N VAL A 234 -21.91 7.71 -3.78
CA VAL A 234 -21.78 7.94 -5.22
C VAL A 234 -22.38 6.73 -5.95
N GLU A 235 -23.28 6.98 -6.90
CA GLU A 235 -23.87 5.94 -7.72
C GLU A 235 -22.78 5.26 -8.58
N THR A 236 -22.71 3.93 -8.52
CA THR A 236 -21.69 3.15 -9.24
C THR A 236 -22.21 2.70 -10.60
N ARG A 237 -21.71 3.29 -11.68
CA ARG A 237 -22.09 2.93 -13.06
C ARG A 237 -21.04 2.01 -13.70
N LEU A 238 -21.18 0.70 -13.44
CA LEU A 238 -20.31 -0.32 -14.02
C LEU A 238 -20.56 -0.47 -15.53
N VAL A 239 -19.50 -0.41 -16.32
CA VAL A 239 -19.53 -0.75 -17.76
C VAL A 239 -19.33 -2.27 -17.92
N PRO A 240 -20.31 -3.03 -18.46
CA PRO A 240 -20.17 -4.48 -18.61
C PRO A 240 -19.04 -4.84 -19.59
N VAL A 241 -18.08 -5.64 -19.12
CA VAL A 241 -16.98 -6.13 -19.95
C VAL A 241 -17.40 -7.32 -20.81
N LYS A 242 -16.64 -7.57 -21.88
CA LYS A 242 -16.94 -8.56 -22.92
C LYS A 242 -15.66 -9.29 -23.31
N ALA A 243 -15.72 -10.61 -23.53
CA ALA A 243 -14.58 -11.42 -23.93
C ALA A 243 -13.96 -10.94 -25.26
N LYS A 244 -14.82 -10.52 -26.20
CA LYS A 244 -14.42 -9.90 -27.49
C LYS A 244 -13.71 -8.53 -27.38
N ASN A 245 -13.68 -7.96 -26.18
CA ASN A 245 -13.02 -6.71 -25.81
C ASN A 245 -12.02 -6.98 -24.66
N ASP A 246 -11.36 -8.14 -24.66
CA ASP A 246 -10.21 -8.48 -23.81
C ASP A 246 -10.45 -8.38 -22.27
N PHE A 247 -11.74 -8.47 -21.89
CA PHE A 247 -12.27 -8.36 -20.52
C PHE A 247 -11.95 -7.01 -19.83
N ILE A 248 -11.96 -5.92 -20.60
CA ILE A 248 -11.78 -4.53 -20.11
C ILE A 248 -12.92 -3.59 -20.57
N MET A 249 -12.96 -2.38 -20.02
CA MET A 249 -13.91 -1.34 -20.43
C MET A 249 -13.69 -0.88 -21.89
N ASP A 250 -14.76 -0.85 -22.69
CA ASP A 250 -14.78 -0.10 -23.95
C ASP A 250 -15.18 1.35 -23.68
N PRO A 251 -14.34 2.36 -23.99
CA PRO A 251 -14.73 3.76 -23.86
C PRO A 251 -16.04 4.11 -24.58
N ARG A 252 -16.37 3.42 -25.68
CA ARG A 252 -17.62 3.63 -26.45
C ARG A 252 -18.87 3.16 -25.71
N ASP A 253 -18.74 2.24 -24.76
CA ASP A 253 -19.84 1.82 -23.89
C ASP A 253 -19.91 2.70 -22.63
N ALA A 254 -18.77 3.13 -22.08
CA ALA A 254 -18.72 4.05 -20.93
C ALA A 254 -19.42 5.39 -21.20
N ILE A 255 -19.21 5.98 -22.37
CA ILE A 255 -19.79 7.28 -22.78
C ILE A 255 -21.34 7.26 -22.79
N LYS A 256 -21.97 6.08 -22.89
CA LYS A 256 -23.43 5.92 -22.86
C LYS A 256 -24.03 6.05 -21.46
N LEU A 257 -23.21 6.00 -20.42
CA LEU A 257 -23.61 6.09 -19.00
C LEU A 257 -23.37 7.49 -18.41
N VAL A 258 -22.82 8.42 -19.19
CA VAL A 258 -22.47 9.78 -18.75
C VAL A 258 -23.70 10.68 -18.74
N ASP A 259 -23.87 11.42 -17.65
CA ASP A 259 -24.83 12.53 -17.52
C ASP A 259 -24.18 13.74 -16.81
N GLU A 260 -24.96 14.79 -16.53
CA GLU A 260 -24.50 15.99 -15.84
C GLU A 260 -24.14 15.79 -14.35
N ASN A 261 -24.35 14.59 -13.82
CA ASN A 261 -24.05 14.18 -12.44
C ASN A 261 -22.81 13.26 -12.35
N THR A 262 -22.22 12.89 -13.50
CA THR A 262 -20.97 12.11 -13.57
C THR A 262 -19.80 12.95 -13.06
N ILE A 263 -19.20 12.55 -11.93
CA ILE A 263 -18.06 13.27 -11.32
C ILE A 263 -16.72 13.00 -12.05
N GLY A 264 -16.67 11.94 -12.85
CA GLY A 264 -15.51 11.48 -13.59
C GLY A 264 -15.66 10.04 -14.10
N ILE A 265 -14.72 9.63 -14.94
CA ILE A 265 -14.54 8.23 -15.35
C ILE A 265 -13.19 7.74 -14.82
N ILE A 266 -13.15 6.55 -14.23
CA ILE A 266 -11.89 5.89 -13.87
C ILE A 266 -11.50 4.93 -14.99
N VAL A 267 -10.31 5.11 -15.57
CA VAL A 267 -9.75 4.28 -16.64
C VAL A 267 -8.59 3.45 -16.09
N ILE A 268 -8.59 2.14 -16.32
CA ILE A 268 -7.70 1.18 -15.64
C ILE A 268 -6.46 0.90 -16.50
N MET A 269 -5.33 1.45 -16.08
CA MET A 269 -4.02 1.16 -16.66
C MET A 269 -3.43 -0.10 -16.04
N GLY A 270 -3.97 -1.24 -16.49
CA GLY A 270 -3.46 -2.59 -16.18
C GLY A 270 -4.46 -3.41 -15.38
N SER A 271 -5.44 -3.98 -16.09
CA SER A 271 -6.48 -4.88 -15.59
C SER A 271 -5.92 -5.94 -14.66
N THR A 272 -6.52 -6.09 -13.48
CA THR A 272 -6.17 -7.13 -12.51
C THR A 272 -6.48 -8.54 -13.04
N TYR A 273 -7.46 -8.67 -13.94
CA TYR A 273 -7.91 -9.93 -14.50
C TYR A 273 -7.01 -10.43 -15.63
N THR A 274 -6.63 -9.55 -16.56
CA THR A 274 -6.02 -9.93 -17.85
C THR A 274 -4.75 -9.15 -18.21
N GLY A 275 -4.34 -8.17 -17.40
CA GLY A 275 -3.13 -7.37 -17.62
C GLY A 275 -3.25 -6.25 -18.66
N HIS A 276 -4.33 -6.19 -19.42
CA HIS A 276 -4.53 -5.20 -20.49
C HIS A 276 -4.65 -3.76 -19.98
N PHE A 277 -4.30 -2.81 -20.84
CA PHE A 277 -4.50 -1.38 -20.61
C PHE A 277 -5.81 -0.93 -21.28
N GLU A 278 -6.60 -0.13 -20.57
CA GLU A 278 -7.72 0.60 -21.17
C GLU A 278 -7.22 1.86 -21.92
N ASP A 279 -7.95 2.25 -22.95
CA ASP A 279 -7.53 3.34 -23.86
C ASP A 279 -7.91 4.72 -23.31
N VAL A 280 -6.99 5.28 -22.52
CA VAL A 280 -7.13 6.61 -21.90
C VAL A 280 -7.23 7.73 -22.95
N GLN A 281 -6.53 7.62 -24.08
CA GLN A 281 -6.57 8.62 -25.15
C GLN A 281 -7.93 8.59 -25.85
N LEU A 282 -8.42 7.42 -26.25
CA LEU A 282 -9.76 7.26 -26.84
C LEU A 282 -10.87 7.71 -25.88
N MET A 283 -10.75 7.43 -24.58
CA MET A 283 -11.68 7.96 -23.58
C MET A 283 -11.66 9.49 -23.58
N SER A 284 -10.48 10.11 -23.61
CA SER A 284 -10.35 11.57 -23.65
C SER A 284 -10.96 12.15 -24.93
N ASP A 285 -10.73 11.54 -26.09
CA ASP A 285 -11.21 12.00 -27.39
C ASP A 285 -12.75 11.90 -27.50
N LEU A 286 -13.34 10.85 -26.94
CA LEU A 286 -14.80 10.67 -26.90
C LEU A 286 -15.48 11.60 -25.90
N LEU A 287 -14.86 11.88 -24.75
CA LEU A 287 -15.34 12.90 -23.80
C LEU A 287 -15.26 14.31 -24.39
N ASP A 288 -14.24 14.57 -25.21
CA ASP A 288 -14.10 15.80 -25.97
C ASP A 288 -15.22 16.01 -27.00
N ASP A 289 -15.63 14.95 -27.70
CA ASP A 289 -16.80 14.96 -28.59
C ASP A 289 -18.11 15.11 -27.80
N LEU A 290 -18.25 14.42 -26.65
CA LEU A 290 -19.41 14.54 -25.78
C LEU A 290 -19.61 15.98 -25.29
N GLN A 291 -18.56 16.64 -24.79
CA GLN A 291 -18.61 18.03 -24.34
C GLN A 291 -18.99 18.98 -25.50
N LYS A 292 -18.44 18.78 -26.71
CA LYS A 292 -18.78 19.57 -27.91
C LYS A 292 -20.25 19.44 -28.31
N ARG A 293 -20.88 18.29 -28.06
CA ARG A 293 -22.30 18.03 -28.38
C ARG A 293 -23.29 18.39 -27.28
N THR A 294 -22.88 18.39 -26.01
CA THR A 294 -23.81 18.46 -24.85
C THR A 294 -23.48 19.56 -23.84
N GLY A 295 -22.27 20.11 -23.85
CA GLY A 295 -21.75 20.97 -22.80
C GLY A 295 -21.30 20.23 -21.52
N ILE A 296 -21.55 18.93 -21.41
CA ILE A 296 -21.17 18.12 -20.23
C ILE A 296 -19.64 17.92 -20.25
N ASP A 297 -18.96 18.44 -19.23
CA ASP A 297 -17.52 18.29 -19.05
C ASP A 297 -17.22 17.25 -17.97
N VAL A 298 -16.57 16.15 -18.36
CA VAL A 298 -16.28 15.03 -17.46
C VAL A 298 -14.78 14.71 -17.49
N PRO A 299 -14.14 14.58 -16.31
CA PRO A 299 -12.71 14.32 -16.18
C PRO A 299 -12.35 12.83 -16.15
N ILE A 300 -11.07 12.54 -16.35
CA ILE A 300 -10.49 11.20 -16.18
C ILE A 300 -9.63 11.15 -14.91
N HIS A 301 -9.83 10.11 -14.10
CA HIS A 301 -8.84 9.60 -13.15
C HIS A 301 -8.28 8.29 -13.71
N VAL A 302 -6.98 8.05 -13.58
CA VAL A 302 -6.37 6.81 -14.10
C VAL A 302 -5.96 5.91 -12.95
N ASP A 303 -6.61 4.74 -12.85
CA ASP A 303 -6.14 3.67 -11.97
C ASP A 303 -4.94 2.98 -12.61
N ALA A 304 -3.77 3.56 -12.39
CA ALA A 304 -2.48 3.01 -12.76
C ALA A 304 -1.85 2.23 -11.59
N ALA A 305 -2.66 1.62 -10.71
CA ALA A 305 -2.19 0.83 -9.56
C ALA A 305 -1.04 -0.11 -9.91
N SER A 306 -1.10 -0.74 -11.07
CA SER A 306 -0.04 -1.60 -11.62
C SER A 306 0.74 -0.91 -12.76
N GLY A 307 0.03 -0.26 -13.71
CA GLY A 307 0.64 0.32 -14.90
C GLY A 307 1.53 1.55 -14.65
N GLY A 308 1.33 2.27 -13.54
CA GLY A 308 2.01 3.54 -13.27
C GLY A 308 3.52 3.44 -13.09
N PHE A 309 4.01 2.28 -12.63
CA PHE A 309 5.43 1.92 -12.59
C PHE A 309 5.81 0.85 -13.63
N PHE A 310 5.03 0.72 -14.71
CA PHE A 310 5.31 -0.24 -15.78
C PHE A 310 5.26 0.40 -17.17
N ALA A 311 4.17 1.08 -17.50
CA ALA A 311 3.95 1.70 -18.80
C ALA A 311 5.01 2.75 -19.18
N PRO A 312 5.48 3.65 -18.28
CA PRO A 312 6.56 4.59 -18.61
C PRO A 312 7.86 3.92 -19.05
N PHE A 313 8.17 2.75 -18.48
CA PHE A 313 9.45 2.08 -18.70
C PHE A 313 9.40 1.10 -19.88
N ALA A 314 8.30 0.36 -20.04
CA ALA A 314 8.08 -0.54 -21.17
C ALA A 314 7.71 0.22 -22.45
N TYR A 315 6.75 1.14 -22.37
CA TYR A 315 6.10 1.82 -23.50
C TYR A 315 6.14 3.36 -23.34
N PRO A 316 7.33 4.00 -23.24
CA PRO A 316 7.45 5.44 -22.90
C PRO A 316 6.67 6.39 -23.84
N ASN A 317 6.52 5.99 -25.10
CA ASN A 317 5.82 6.75 -26.13
C ASN A 317 4.29 6.59 -26.08
N TYR A 318 3.75 5.67 -25.28
CA TYR A 318 2.31 5.51 -25.10
C TYR A 318 1.73 6.71 -24.33
N LYS A 319 0.63 7.27 -24.85
CA LYS A 319 -0.12 8.36 -24.21
C LYS A 319 -1.16 7.77 -23.27
N TRP A 320 -1.05 8.10 -22.00
CA TRP A 320 -1.97 7.58 -20.97
C TRP A 320 -2.00 8.43 -19.70
N ALA A 321 -1.04 9.33 -19.51
CA ALA A 321 -0.79 10.03 -18.26
C ALA A 321 -1.24 11.50 -18.39
N PHE A 322 -0.54 12.44 -17.77
CA PHE A 322 -0.88 13.86 -17.86
C PHE A 322 -0.66 14.46 -19.27
N ASP A 323 -0.01 13.70 -20.17
CA ASP A 323 0.07 13.96 -21.62
C ASP A 323 -1.26 13.74 -22.37
N VAL A 324 -2.27 13.17 -21.70
CA VAL A 324 -3.67 13.19 -22.13
C VAL A 324 -4.39 14.36 -21.41
N PRO A 325 -5.07 15.28 -22.13
CA PRO A 325 -5.60 16.51 -21.54
C PRO A 325 -6.51 16.31 -20.32
N ARG A 326 -7.49 15.38 -20.41
CA ARG A 326 -8.53 15.14 -19.39
C ARG A 326 -8.08 14.37 -18.15
N VAL A 327 -6.84 13.86 -18.10
CA VAL A 327 -6.34 13.15 -16.92
C VAL A 327 -6.03 14.18 -15.82
N HIS A 328 -6.87 14.22 -14.79
CA HIS A 328 -6.75 15.17 -13.68
C HIS A 328 -5.91 14.61 -12.52
N SER A 329 -5.92 13.29 -12.33
CA SER A 329 -5.14 12.60 -11.31
C SER A 329 -4.88 11.13 -11.67
N ILE A 330 -3.81 10.57 -11.10
CA ILE A 330 -3.34 9.21 -11.34
C ILE A 330 -2.92 8.61 -10.00
N ASN A 331 -3.30 7.36 -9.72
CA ASN A 331 -2.74 6.59 -8.61
C ASN A 331 -1.81 5.47 -9.08
N THR A 332 -0.89 5.05 -8.21
CA THR A 332 -0.15 3.80 -8.39
C THR A 332 0.17 3.10 -7.07
N SER A 333 0.43 1.80 -7.08
CA SER A 333 0.98 1.08 -5.93
C SER A 333 2.50 0.96 -6.10
N GLY A 334 3.26 1.71 -5.30
CA GLY A 334 4.70 1.48 -5.14
C GLY A 334 5.01 0.03 -4.75
N HIS A 335 4.09 -0.60 -4.00
CA HIS A 335 4.21 -2.00 -3.63
C HIS A 335 3.85 -3.04 -4.72
N LYS A 336 3.53 -2.62 -5.95
CA LYS A 336 3.43 -3.51 -7.13
C LYS A 336 4.69 -3.38 -7.97
N PHE A 337 4.58 -2.99 -9.25
CA PHE A 337 5.72 -2.76 -10.14
C PHE A 337 6.61 -1.56 -9.76
N GLY A 338 6.30 -0.82 -8.68
CA GLY A 338 7.23 0.11 -8.04
C GLY A 338 8.35 -0.58 -7.24
N LEU A 339 8.26 -1.91 -7.05
CA LEU A 339 9.26 -2.81 -6.46
C LEU A 339 9.54 -2.60 -4.96
N VAL A 340 8.57 -2.08 -4.21
CA VAL A 340 8.67 -1.91 -2.74
C VAL A 340 7.83 -2.97 -2.02
N TYR A 341 8.21 -3.39 -0.81
CA TYR A 341 7.35 -4.26 0.01
C TYR A 341 5.96 -3.64 0.32
N PRO A 342 4.94 -4.47 0.65
CA PRO A 342 3.58 -4.00 0.93
C PRO A 342 3.51 -2.88 1.97
N GLY A 343 2.65 -1.89 1.69
CA GLY A 343 2.48 -0.69 2.53
C GLY A 343 2.65 0.65 1.81
N LEU A 344 2.99 0.67 0.51
CA LEU A 344 3.12 1.91 -0.26
C LEU A 344 2.23 2.02 -1.50
N GLY A 345 1.49 3.12 -1.61
CA GLY A 345 0.93 3.67 -2.84
C GLY A 345 1.24 5.16 -2.98
N TRP A 346 0.80 5.73 -4.09
CA TRP A 346 0.93 7.15 -4.42
C TRP A 346 -0.31 7.64 -5.15
N ILE A 347 -0.66 8.91 -4.94
CA ILE A 347 -1.51 9.70 -5.85
C ILE A 347 -0.78 10.97 -6.27
N VAL A 348 -0.95 11.36 -7.53
CA VAL A 348 -0.53 12.66 -8.08
C VAL A 348 -1.71 13.30 -8.80
N TRP A 349 -1.90 14.60 -8.61
CA TRP A 349 -2.79 15.47 -9.38
C TRP A 349 -1.98 16.26 -10.40
N LYS A 350 -2.59 16.58 -11.54
CA LYS A 350 -1.92 17.25 -12.68
C LYS A 350 -1.38 18.64 -12.32
N ASP A 351 -2.10 19.34 -11.47
CA ASP A 351 -1.73 20.61 -10.82
C ASP A 351 -2.58 20.81 -9.55
N GLU A 352 -2.29 21.87 -8.78
CA GLU A 352 -2.97 22.19 -7.53
C GLU A 352 -4.49 22.38 -7.66
N THR A 353 -5.01 22.79 -8.82
CA THR A 353 -6.45 23.06 -8.97
C THR A 353 -7.26 21.77 -8.83
N PHE A 354 -6.68 20.62 -9.21
CA PHE A 354 -7.37 19.34 -9.22
C PHE A 354 -7.50 18.71 -7.83
N LEU A 355 -6.76 19.18 -6.83
CA LEU A 355 -6.98 18.87 -5.42
C LEU A 355 -7.87 19.95 -4.78
N HIS A 356 -9.11 19.60 -4.43
CA HIS A 356 -10.02 20.59 -3.86
C HIS A 356 -9.58 21.01 -2.44
N LYS A 357 -9.40 22.31 -2.21
CA LYS A 357 -8.87 22.88 -0.95
C LYS A 357 -9.55 22.35 0.33
N ASP A 358 -10.86 22.11 0.31
CA ASP A 358 -11.62 21.55 1.44
C ASP A 358 -11.21 20.12 1.86
N LEU A 359 -10.29 19.48 1.12
CA LEU A 359 -9.68 18.18 1.46
C LEU A 359 -8.30 18.35 2.11
N ILE A 360 -7.77 19.57 2.15
CA ILE A 360 -6.48 19.91 2.76
C ILE A 360 -6.74 20.40 4.19
N PHE A 361 -6.18 19.69 5.15
CA PHE A 361 -6.22 20.00 6.58
C PHE A 361 -4.93 20.68 7.00
N GLU A 362 -5.07 21.76 7.78
CA GLU A 362 -3.95 22.48 8.40
C GLU A 362 -3.76 21.98 9.83
N LEU A 363 -2.52 21.65 10.19
CA LEU A 363 -2.13 21.11 11.49
C LEU A 363 -1.13 22.05 12.16
N HIS A 364 -1.20 22.18 13.50
CA HIS A 364 -0.45 23.19 14.26
C HIS A 364 0.24 22.65 15.53
N TYR A 365 0.15 21.34 15.81
CA TYR A 365 0.49 20.78 17.13
C TYR A 365 1.78 19.93 17.17
N LEU A 366 2.47 19.75 16.04
CA LEU A 366 3.76 19.05 15.95
C LEU A 366 4.96 20.02 15.82
N GLY A 367 4.72 21.33 15.77
CA GLY A 367 5.77 22.36 15.87
C GLY A 367 5.55 23.50 14.89
N SER A 368 5.49 23.19 13.60
CA SER A 368 5.20 24.13 12.52
C SER A 368 3.80 23.93 11.93
N VAL A 369 3.49 24.64 10.83
CA VAL A 369 2.22 24.51 10.11
C VAL A 369 2.37 23.46 9.03
N GLU A 370 1.66 22.35 9.17
CA GLU A 370 1.69 21.21 8.23
C GLU A 370 0.37 21.12 7.45
N TYR A 371 0.44 20.67 6.20
CA TYR A 371 -0.72 20.45 5.34
C TYR A 371 -0.85 18.97 4.99
N SER A 372 -2.01 18.37 5.29
CA SER A 372 -2.28 16.95 5.05
C SER A 372 -3.61 16.74 4.33
N TYR A 373 -3.68 15.71 3.49
CA TYR A 373 -4.86 15.31 2.73
C TYR A 373 -4.89 13.79 2.53
N THR A 374 -4.45 13.02 3.53
CA THR A 374 -4.50 11.54 3.54
C THR A 374 -5.61 11.01 4.44
N LEU A 375 -6.08 9.78 4.18
CA LEU A 375 -7.10 9.12 5.02
C LEU A 375 -6.46 8.50 6.27
N ASN A 376 -5.21 8.03 6.13
CA ASN A 376 -4.38 7.60 7.25
C ASN A 376 -3.67 8.80 7.89
N PHE A 377 -3.51 8.77 9.21
CA PHE A 377 -2.64 9.68 9.96
C PHE A 377 -1.26 9.04 10.18
N SER A 378 -0.96 8.56 11.40
CA SER A 378 0.31 7.89 11.71
C SER A 378 0.52 6.63 10.88
N LYS A 379 1.66 6.54 10.19
CA LYS A 379 2.05 5.42 9.30
C LYS A 379 3.58 5.40 9.15
N PRO A 380 4.25 4.26 8.91
CA PRO A 380 5.71 4.22 8.84
C PRO A 380 6.25 4.97 7.60
N ALA A 381 7.37 5.68 7.75
CA ALA A 381 8.07 6.36 6.66
C ALA A 381 8.92 5.42 5.78
N ALA A 382 9.34 4.28 6.34
CA ALA A 382 10.19 3.28 5.69
C ALA A 382 9.79 2.89 4.24
N PRO A 383 8.50 2.69 3.88
CA PRO A 383 8.13 2.29 2.53
C PRO A 383 8.50 3.32 1.45
N PHE A 384 8.29 4.63 1.67
CA PHE A 384 8.68 5.62 0.65
C PHE A 384 10.19 5.91 0.64
N ILE A 385 10.91 5.64 1.75
CA ILE A 385 12.37 5.63 1.77
C ILE A 385 12.90 4.50 0.88
N ALA A 386 12.28 3.31 0.96
CA ALA A 386 12.57 2.18 0.07
C ALA A 386 12.21 2.47 -1.40
N GLN A 387 11.15 3.24 -1.66
CA GLN A 387 10.84 3.72 -3.03
C GLN A 387 11.94 4.64 -3.59
N MET A 388 12.43 5.59 -2.77
CA MET A 388 13.55 6.46 -3.15
C MET A 388 14.83 5.66 -3.39
N PHE A 389 15.11 4.63 -2.57
CA PHE A 389 16.21 3.70 -2.84
C PHE A 389 16.07 3.08 -4.23
N ASN A 390 14.90 2.53 -4.60
CA ASN A 390 14.70 1.95 -5.92
C ASN A 390 14.87 2.99 -7.06
N PHE A 391 14.33 4.20 -6.89
CA PHE A 391 14.49 5.28 -7.88
C PHE A 391 15.96 5.64 -8.12
N LEU A 392 16.78 5.71 -7.07
CA LEU A 392 18.20 6.03 -7.16
C LEU A 392 19.06 4.84 -7.62
N ASN A 393 18.72 3.61 -7.20
CA ASN A 393 19.47 2.39 -7.49
C ASN A 393 19.23 1.87 -8.92
N LEU A 394 18.00 1.96 -9.42
CA LEU A 394 17.62 1.46 -10.74
C LEU A 394 17.67 2.55 -11.82
N GLY A 395 17.22 3.75 -11.50
CA GLY A 395 16.92 4.78 -12.50
C GLY A 395 15.92 4.28 -13.57
N PHE A 396 15.77 5.05 -14.66
CA PHE A 396 14.87 4.65 -15.76
C PHE A 396 15.30 3.33 -16.41
N ASP A 397 16.61 3.15 -16.64
CA ASP A 397 17.16 1.97 -17.33
C ASP A 397 16.99 0.67 -16.52
N GLY A 398 17.13 0.70 -15.19
CA GLY A 398 16.92 -0.46 -14.33
C GLY A 398 15.46 -0.92 -14.35
N TYR A 399 14.53 0.01 -14.12
CA TYR A 399 13.10 -0.27 -14.24
C TYR A 399 12.72 -0.76 -15.66
N ARG A 400 13.29 -0.19 -16.72
CA ARG A 400 13.06 -0.66 -18.10
C ARG A 400 13.59 -2.08 -18.33
N LYS A 401 14.80 -2.42 -17.87
CA LYS A 401 15.34 -3.80 -17.97
C LYS A 401 14.46 -4.81 -17.24
N ILE A 402 13.97 -4.46 -16.04
CA ILE A 402 13.07 -5.30 -15.25
C ILE A 402 11.71 -5.47 -15.97
N ALA A 403 11.15 -4.40 -16.53
CA ALA A 403 9.89 -4.45 -17.28
C ALA A 403 10.00 -5.29 -18.56
N LEU A 404 11.09 -5.16 -19.32
CA LEU A 404 11.36 -5.95 -20.52
C LEU A 404 11.58 -7.44 -20.19
N LYS A 405 12.33 -7.77 -19.13
CA LYS A 405 12.44 -9.14 -18.60
C LYS A 405 11.06 -9.72 -18.27
N GLY A 406 10.21 -8.94 -17.59
CA GLY A 406 8.85 -9.35 -17.27
C GLY A 406 8.03 -9.70 -18.51
N LEU A 407 8.11 -8.88 -19.56
CA LEU A 407 7.45 -9.17 -20.84
C LEU A 407 8.03 -10.39 -21.54
N LYS A 408 9.37 -10.56 -21.60
CA LYS A 408 10.01 -11.76 -22.17
C LYS A 408 9.50 -13.03 -21.48
N ASN A 409 9.48 -13.04 -20.14
CA ASN A 409 9.05 -14.19 -19.35
C ASN A 409 7.53 -14.45 -19.49
N ALA A 410 6.69 -13.42 -19.54
CA ALA A 410 5.26 -13.58 -19.86
C ALA A 410 5.05 -14.11 -21.29
N ARG A 411 5.82 -13.63 -22.28
CA ARG A 411 5.78 -14.10 -23.68
C ARG A 411 6.24 -15.55 -23.84
N LEU A 412 7.18 -16.02 -23.03
CA LEU A 412 7.58 -17.43 -22.99
C LEU A 412 6.42 -18.30 -22.49
N LEU A 413 5.85 -17.95 -21.33
CA LEU A 413 4.73 -18.67 -20.73
C LEU A 413 3.47 -18.69 -21.63
N SER A 414 3.05 -17.54 -22.19
CA SER A 414 1.91 -17.50 -23.10
C SER A 414 2.11 -18.37 -24.35
N ARG A 415 3.27 -18.27 -25.02
CA ARG A 415 3.56 -19.04 -26.24
C ARG A 415 3.63 -20.55 -25.96
N ALA A 416 4.11 -20.95 -24.79
CA ALA A 416 4.10 -22.35 -24.35
C ALA A 416 2.68 -22.87 -24.11
N LEU A 417 1.80 -22.07 -23.47
CA LEU A 417 0.44 -22.48 -23.16
C LEU A 417 -0.46 -22.55 -24.41
N GLU A 418 -0.41 -21.57 -25.32
CA GLU A 418 -1.22 -21.59 -26.57
C GLU A 418 -0.92 -22.79 -27.49
N GLY A 419 0.24 -23.44 -27.35
CA GLY A 419 0.59 -24.66 -28.09
C GLY A 419 0.08 -25.97 -27.48
N THR A 420 -0.75 -25.91 -26.43
CA THR A 420 -1.10 -27.08 -25.59
C THR A 420 -2.60 -27.11 -25.22
N TYR A 421 -2.95 -27.48 -23.99
CA TYR A 421 -4.33 -27.69 -23.52
C TYR A 421 -5.10 -26.41 -23.20
N PHE A 422 -4.51 -25.23 -23.48
CA PHE A 422 -4.94 -23.96 -22.91
C PHE A 422 -5.14 -22.85 -23.96
N THR A 423 -6.18 -22.05 -23.77
CA THR A 423 -6.42 -20.79 -24.49
C THR A 423 -5.92 -19.62 -23.65
N VAL A 424 -5.03 -18.79 -24.20
CA VAL A 424 -4.48 -17.61 -23.50
C VAL A 424 -5.29 -16.34 -23.80
N LEU A 425 -5.77 -15.72 -22.73
CA LEU A 425 -6.72 -14.61 -22.70
C LEU A 425 -6.04 -13.24 -22.53
N SER A 426 -4.76 -13.21 -22.12
CA SER A 426 -3.89 -12.04 -22.06
C SER A 426 -3.04 -11.89 -23.33
N ASN A 427 -2.83 -10.68 -23.85
CA ASN A 427 -2.35 -10.49 -25.23
C ASN A 427 -0.88 -10.04 -25.40
N VAL A 428 -0.04 -9.96 -24.35
CA VAL A 428 1.32 -9.38 -24.42
C VAL A 428 2.35 -10.13 -25.28
N HIS A 429 1.97 -11.30 -25.81
CA HIS A 429 2.71 -12.10 -26.80
C HIS A 429 2.10 -12.07 -28.20
N LYS A 430 0.88 -11.55 -28.35
CA LYS A 430 0.22 -11.38 -29.64
C LYS A 430 0.83 -10.16 -30.34
N PRO A 431 1.18 -10.23 -31.63
CA PRO A 431 1.73 -9.08 -32.35
C PRO A 431 0.80 -7.87 -32.30
N ALA A 432 1.39 -6.67 -32.31
CA ALA A 432 0.66 -5.45 -32.61
C ALA A 432 0.13 -5.52 -34.05
N SER A 433 -1.06 -4.96 -34.28
CA SER A 433 -1.66 -4.90 -35.63
C SER A 433 -0.68 -4.26 -36.61
N PRO A 434 -0.44 -4.86 -37.80
CA PRO A 434 0.52 -4.32 -38.74
C PRO A 434 0.11 -2.91 -39.18
N PRO A 435 1.07 -1.97 -39.35
CA PRO A 435 0.76 -0.64 -39.85
C PRO A 435 0.07 -0.73 -41.22
N ALA A 436 -0.85 0.21 -41.47
CA ALA A 436 -1.72 0.19 -42.65
C ALA A 436 -0.93 -0.02 -43.96
N ALA A 437 -1.42 -0.90 -44.83
CA ALA A 437 -0.63 -1.57 -45.86
C ALA A 437 -0.11 -0.64 -46.99
N GLY A 438 0.98 0.07 -46.72
CA GLY A 438 1.80 0.79 -47.70
C GLY A 438 3.21 0.19 -47.79
N ALA A 439 3.67 -0.10 -49.02
CA ALA A 439 5.05 -0.50 -49.35
C ALA A 439 5.65 -1.77 -48.68
N ALA A 440 4.85 -2.63 -48.04
CA ALA A 440 5.31 -3.78 -47.24
C ALA A 440 6.01 -4.94 -48.00
N GLY A 441 6.26 -4.83 -49.31
CA GLY A 441 6.79 -5.93 -50.14
C GLY A 441 8.30 -6.17 -50.05
N LEU A 442 9.11 -5.11 -50.11
CA LEU A 442 10.58 -5.22 -50.19
C LEU A 442 11.29 -5.10 -48.84
N VAL A 443 10.70 -4.36 -47.88
CA VAL A 443 11.30 -4.13 -46.55
C VAL A 443 11.37 -5.42 -45.72
N LYS A 444 10.41 -6.35 -45.90
CA LYS A 444 10.25 -7.53 -45.05
C LYS A 444 11.53 -8.37 -44.93
N LYS A 445 12.18 -8.65 -46.06
CA LYS A 445 13.43 -9.44 -46.12
C LYS A 445 14.68 -8.76 -45.52
N ALA A 446 14.60 -7.46 -45.21
CA ALA A 446 15.63 -6.74 -44.47
C ALA A 446 15.26 -6.60 -42.97
N ALA A 447 13.97 -6.49 -42.65
CA ALA A 447 13.46 -6.46 -41.29
C ALA A 447 13.73 -7.78 -40.53
N ASP A 448 13.71 -8.92 -41.22
CA ASP A 448 14.04 -10.24 -40.65
C ASP A 448 15.51 -10.32 -40.14
N VAL A 449 16.40 -9.44 -40.60
CA VAL A 449 17.80 -9.33 -40.15
C VAL A 449 17.97 -8.33 -38.98
N LEU A 450 16.91 -7.55 -38.69
CA LEU A 450 16.80 -6.60 -37.58
C LEU A 450 15.61 -6.97 -36.68
N TYR A 451 15.42 -8.27 -36.48
CA TYR A 451 14.30 -8.85 -35.76
C TYR A 451 14.57 -8.92 -34.25
N ASP A 452 14.43 -7.77 -33.60
CA ASP A 452 14.37 -7.66 -32.13
C ASP A 452 13.03 -8.25 -31.62
N GLU A 453 13.08 -9.35 -30.83
CA GLU A 453 11.93 -9.93 -30.12
C GLU A 453 11.66 -9.28 -28.74
N GLU A 454 12.63 -8.53 -28.21
CA GLU A 454 12.51 -7.90 -26.89
C GLU A 454 11.75 -6.56 -27.00
N ASP A 455 11.88 -5.85 -28.13
CA ASP A 455 11.12 -4.65 -28.50
C ASP A 455 9.61 -4.80 -28.19
N PRO A 456 9.10 -4.09 -27.17
CA PRO A 456 7.76 -4.31 -26.68
C PRO A 456 6.68 -3.64 -27.54
N GLU A 457 7.05 -2.71 -28.42
CA GLU A 457 6.09 -2.00 -29.30
C GLU A 457 5.65 -2.88 -30.49
N ARG A 458 6.32 -4.02 -30.73
CA ARG A 458 5.92 -5.04 -31.72
C ARG A 458 4.76 -5.92 -31.27
N TYR A 459 4.36 -5.83 -30.01
CA TYR A 459 3.34 -6.67 -29.37
C TYR A 459 2.19 -5.81 -28.82
N GLN A 460 1.06 -6.42 -28.49
CA GLN A 460 -0.02 -5.71 -27.81
C GLN A 460 0.41 -5.27 -26.42
N ARG A 461 0.07 -4.03 -26.03
CA ARG A 461 0.55 -3.41 -24.79
C ARG A 461 -0.23 -3.91 -23.57
N GLY A 462 0.48 -4.19 -22.50
CA GLY A 462 -0.09 -4.60 -21.22
C GLY A 462 0.97 -4.88 -20.16
N LEU A 463 0.51 -5.33 -19.00
CA LEU A 463 1.32 -5.84 -17.89
C LEU A 463 1.87 -7.25 -18.19
N PRO A 464 2.97 -7.67 -17.53
CA PRO A 464 3.52 -9.01 -17.65
C PRO A 464 2.66 -9.97 -16.79
N VAL A 465 1.49 -10.30 -17.34
CA VAL A 465 0.46 -11.17 -16.75
C VAL A 465 0.06 -12.18 -17.82
N VAL A 466 -0.01 -13.45 -17.44
CA VAL A 466 -0.55 -14.51 -18.29
C VAL A 466 -1.84 -15.02 -17.67
N SER A 467 -2.96 -14.70 -18.30
CA SER A 467 -4.29 -15.18 -17.93
C SER A 467 -4.76 -16.17 -18.98
N PHE A 468 -5.21 -17.35 -18.55
CA PHE A 468 -5.46 -18.48 -19.44
C PHE A 468 -6.55 -19.40 -18.89
N ARG A 469 -7.10 -20.24 -19.75
CA ARG A 469 -8.11 -21.26 -19.40
C ARG A 469 -7.86 -22.54 -20.18
N LEU A 470 -8.45 -23.66 -19.75
CA LEU A 470 -8.55 -24.86 -20.57
C LEU A 470 -9.24 -24.53 -21.90
N SER A 471 -8.76 -25.12 -23.00
CA SER A 471 -9.35 -24.92 -24.33
C SER A 471 -10.73 -25.58 -24.44
N ASP A 472 -11.57 -25.06 -25.34
CA ASP A 472 -12.93 -25.57 -25.53
C ASP A 472 -12.89 -27.00 -26.09
N GLU A 473 -11.87 -27.31 -26.90
CA GLU A 473 -11.50 -28.65 -27.34
C GLU A 473 -11.17 -29.57 -26.15
N PHE A 474 -10.26 -29.15 -25.26
CA PHE A 474 -9.85 -29.96 -24.11
C PHE A 474 -11.02 -30.27 -23.18
N MET A 475 -11.84 -29.27 -22.85
CA MET A 475 -13.00 -29.46 -21.97
C MET A 475 -14.08 -30.33 -22.60
N LYS A 476 -14.21 -30.32 -23.93
CA LYS A 476 -15.12 -31.20 -24.67
C LYS A 476 -14.65 -32.65 -24.69
N GLU A 477 -13.34 -32.88 -24.78
CA GLU A 477 -12.73 -34.22 -24.72
C GLU A 477 -12.65 -34.77 -23.28
N ASN A 478 -12.48 -33.89 -22.29
CA ASN A 478 -12.25 -34.23 -20.89
C ASN A 478 -13.29 -33.59 -19.93
N PRO A 479 -14.62 -33.76 -20.15
CA PRO A 479 -15.67 -33.01 -19.44
C PRO A 479 -15.78 -33.29 -17.93
N ASN A 480 -15.02 -34.25 -17.40
CA ASN A 480 -14.93 -34.54 -15.97
C ASN A 480 -13.78 -33.79 -15.27
N ILE A 481 -12.84 -33.18 -16.01
CA ILE A 481 -11.71 -32.44 -15.44
C ILE A 481 -12.13 -30.98 -15.22
N LYS A 482 -12.04 -30.51 -13.98
CA LYS A 482 -12.29 -29.11 -13.63
C LYS A 482 -11.00 -28.30 -13.60
N GLN A 483 -11.06 -27.04 -14.03
CA GLN A 483 -9.93 -26.10 -13.97
C GLN A 483 -9.49 -25.81 -12.53
N GLU A 484 -10.41 -25.85 -11.55
CA GLU A 484 -10.09 -25.67 -10.13
C GLU A 484 -9.04 -26.68 -9.60
N TRP A 485 -9.02 -27.90 -10.15
CA TRP A 485 -8.09 -28.95 -9.72
C TRP A 485 -6.65 -28.67 -10.14
N ILE A 486 -6.44 -27.99 -11.27
CA ILE A 486 -5.10 -27.59 -11.74
C ILE A 486 -4.48 -26.62 -10.72
N SER A 487 -5.25 -25.63 -10.24
CA SER A 487 -4.86 -24.71 -9.17
C SER A 487 -4.48 -25.44 -7.87
N ILE A 488 -5.27 -26.44 -7.45
CA ILE A 488 -5.01 -27.19 -6.20
C ILE A 488 -3.76 -28.10 -6.34
N MET A 489 -3.59 -28.75 -7.48
CA MET A 489 -2.43 -29.62 -7.74
C MET A 489 -1.13 -28.82 -7.94
N LEU A 490 -1.20 -27.63 -8.55
CA LEU A 490 -0.10 -26.66 -8.56
C LEU A 490 0.27 -26.20 -7.14
N ARG A 491 -0.73 -25.96 -6.27
CA ARG A 491 -0.48 -25.65 -4.85
C ARG A 491 0.19 -26.81 -4.10
N ALA A 492 -0.10 -28.07 -4.44
CA ALA A 492 0.62 -29.22 -3.90
C ALA A 492 2.10 -29.28 -4.33
N LYS A 493 2.44 -28.69 -5.48
CA LYS A 493 3.82 -28.43 -5.96
C LYS A 493 4.41 -27.11 -5.43
N GLY A 494 3.69 -26.37 -4.59
CA GLY A 494 4.10 -25.09 -4.00
C GLY A 494 3.73 -23.84 -4.79
N TRP A 495 3.25 -23.96 -6.02
CA TRP A 495 2.84 -22.84 -6.87
C TRP A 495 1.46 -22.32 -6.49
N ILE A 496 1.30 -21.02 -6.23
CA ILE A 496 -0.02 -20.41 -5.98
C ILE A 496 -0.52 -19.71 -7.25
N VAL A 497 -1.15 -20.48 -8.13
CA VAL A 497 -1.88 -19.98 -9.31
C VAL A 497 -3.39 -20.00 -8.97
N PRO A 498 -4.06 -18.84 -8.86
CA PRO A 498 -5.48 -18.77 -8.53
C PRO A 498 -6.36 -19.14 -9.73
N ASN A 499 -7.47 -19.82 -9.47
CA ASN A 499 -8.58 -20.02 -10.42
C ASN A 499 -9.80 -19.21 -9.95
N TYR A 500 -10.41 -18.44 -10.85
CA TYR A 500 -11.58 -17.59 -10.56
C TYR A 500 -12.33 -17.22 -11.85
N GLY A 501 -13.61 -16.85 -11.77
CA GLY A 501 -14.37 -16.37 -12.93
C GLY A 501 -13.91 -15.00 -13.42
N ALA A 502 -14.10 -14.71 -14.71
CA ALA A 502 -13.89 -13.39 -15.29
C ALA A 502 -14.82 -12.32 -14.65
N PRO A 503 -14.65 -11.02 -14.96
CA PRO A 503 -15.46 -9.97 -14.32
C PRO A 503 -16.96 -10.08 -14.66
N PRO A 504 -17.83 -9.35 -13.93
CA PRO A 504 -19.27 -9.41 -14.13
C PRO A 504 -19.70 -9.25 -15.59
N ASN A 505 -20.75 -9.98 -15.99
CA ASN A 505 -21.20 -10.27 -17.36
C ASN A 505 -20.38 -11.36 -18.12
N GLU A 506 -19.22 -11.79 -17.64
CA GLU A 506 -18.38 -12.85 -18.25
C GLU A 506 -18.01 -13.98 -17.28
N GLU A 507 -18.67 -14.07 -16.11
CA GLU A 507 -18.28 -14.88 -14.94
C GLU A 507 -18.13 -16.39 -15.24
N LYS A 508 -18.83 -16.89 -16.26
CA LYS A 508 -18.76 -18.28 -16.75
C LYS A 508 -17.42 -18.62 -17.41
N THR A 509 -16.61 -17.62 -17.74
CA THR A 509 -15.23 -17.81 -18.21
C THR A 509 -14.31 -17.95 -17.01
N GLU A 510 -14.07 -19.18 -16.56
CA GLU A 510 -13.01 -19.44 -15.56
C GLU A 510 -11.63 -19.04 -16.10
N MET A 511 -10.79 -18.46 -15.24
CA MET A 511 -9.43 -18.00 -15.54
C MET A 511 -8.44 -18.48 -14.48
N LEU A 512 -7.33 -19.07 -14.94
CA LEU A 512 -6.06 -19.15 -14.22
C LEU A 512 -5.24 -17.89 -14.52
N ARG A 513 -4.53 -17.32 -13.53
CA ARG A 513 -3.65 -16.14 -13.74
C ARG A 513 -2.28 -16.29 -13.11
N VAL A 514 -1.24 -16.05 -13.89
CA VAL A 514 0.15 -15.88 -13.42
C VAL A 514 0.56 -14.41 -13.55
N VAL A 515 0.96 -13.78 -12.45
CA VAL A 515 1.59 -12.45 -12.46
C VAL A 515 3.11 -12.61 -12.47
N VAL A 516 3.76 -12.17 -13.54
CA VAL A 516 5.21 -12.28 -13.73
C VAL A 516 5.90 -11.07 -13.09
N ARG A 517 6.21 -11.19 -11.80
CA ARG A 517 7.06 -10.23 -11.06
C ARG A 517 8.54 -10.45 -11.38
N GLU A 518 9.39 -9.49 -11.02
CA GLU A 518 10.83 -9.58 -11.30
C GLU A 518 11.53 -10.80 -10.69
N THR A 519 10.99 -11.32 -9.59
CA THR A 519 11.47 -12.52 -8.89
C THR A 519 11.25 -13.82 -9.66
N LEU A 520 10.35 -13.83 -10.65
CA LEU A 520 10.12 -15.00 -11.50
C LEU A 520 11.21 -15.05 -12.59
N SER A 521 12.24 -15.86 -12.36
CA SER A 521 13.31 -16.13 -13.32
C SER A 521 12.79 -16.89 -14.55
N GLU A 522 13.59 -16.91 -15.62
CA GLU A 522 13.29 -17.68 -16.83
C GLU A 522 13.24 -19.19 -16.52
N ASP A 523 14.19 -19.68 -15.72
CA ASP A 523 14.22 -21.03 -15.11
C ASP A 523 12.94 -21.37 -14.31
N LEU A 524 12.43 -20.45 -13.49
CA LEU A 524 11.16 -20.65 -12.78
C LEU A 524 9.95 -20.62 -13.71
N VAL A 525 10.00 -19.92 -14.86
CA VAL A 525 8.96 -20.01 -15.90
C VAL A 525 9.01 -21.36 -16.62
N GLU A 526 10.19 -21.85 -16.98
CA GLU A 526 10.36 -23.19 -17.58
C GLU A 526 9.85 -24.29 -16.62
N ARG A 527 10.19 -24.22 -15.33
CA ARG A 527 9.68 -25.15 -14.31
C ARG A 527 8.16 -25.04 -14.15
N LEU A 528 7.60 -23.83 -14.15
CA LEU A 528 6.16 -23.61 -14.06
C LEU A 528 5.42 -24.18 -15.28
N ILE A 529 5.94 -24.02 -16.50
CA ILE A 529 5.38 -24.63 -17.72
C ILE A 529 5.36 -26.15 -17.56
N ALA A 530 6.48 -26.76 -17.17
CA ALA A 530 6.57 -28.20 -16.95
C ALA A 530 5.57 -28.67 -15.87
N ASP A 531 5.46 -27.96 -14.74
CA ASP A 531 4.51 -28.29 -13.67
C ASP A 531 3.05 -28.16 -14.09
N ILE A 532 2.69 -27.17 -14.92
CA ILE A 532 1.33 -27.00 -15.46
C ILE A 532 0.96 -28.18 -16.37
N LEU A 533 1.86 -28.57 -17.27
CA LEU A 533 1.63 -29.69 -18.19
C LEU A 533 1.58 -31.03 -17.45
N GLU A 534 2.53 -31.30 -16.56
CA GLU A 534 2.59 -32.51 -15.72
C GLU A 534 1.31 -32.68 -14.87
N VAL A 535 0.78 -31.58 -14.31
CA VAL A 535 -0.51 -31.59 -13.59
C VAL A 535 -1.69 -31.87 -14.52
N THR A 536 -1.71 -31.30 -15.72
CA THR A 536 -2.84 -31.42 -16.64
C THR A 536 -2.91 -32.82 -17.24
N GLU A 537 -1.79 -33.36 -17.73
CA GLU A 537 -1.65 -34.74 -18.19
C GLU A 537 -1.92 -35.74 -17.05
N GLY A 538 -1.45 -35.43 -15.84
CA GLY A 538 -1.73 -36.22 -14.64
C GLY A 538 -3.22 -36.38 -14.36
N LEU A 539 -4.02 -35.32 -14.54
CA LEU A 539 -5.48 -35.36 -14.40
C LEU A 539 -6.17 -36.14 -15.53
N MET A 540 -5.65 -36.11 -16.76
CA MET A 540 -6.16 -36.94 -17.88
C MET A 540 -5.99 -38.44 -17.63
N GLY A 541 -4.96 -38.84 -16.89
CA GLY A 541 -4.71 -40.25 -16.54
C GLY A 541 -5.63 -40.82 -15.46
N MET A 542 -6.50 -40.01 -14.84
CA MET A 542 -7.34 -40.43 -13.70
C MET A 542 -8.72 -40.90 -14.17
N SER A 543 -9.14 -42.09 -13.74
CA SER A 543 -10.54 -42.49 -13.90
C SER A 543 -11.48 -41.61 -13.06
N PRO A 544 -12.77 -41.42 -13.42
CA PRO A 544 -13.70 -40.60 -12.64
C PRO A 544 -13.80 -41.02 -11.17
N SER A 545 -13.70 -42.34 -10.89
CA SER A 545 -13.68 -42.92 -9.54
C SER A 545 -12.38 -42.68 -8.75
N GLN A 546 -11.33 -42.13 -9.37
CA GLN A 546 -10.05 -41.80 -8.75
C GLN A 546 -9.86 -40.31 -8.47
N SER A 547 -10.83 -39.43 -8.83
CA SER A 547 -10.77 -37.98 -8.62
C SER A 547 -10.16 -37.62 -7.25
N PRO A 548 -9.16 -36.70 -7.17
CA PRO A 548 -8.48 -36.39 -5.91
C PRO A 548 -9.42 -35.82 -4.84
N PHE A 549 -10.60 -35.35 -5.25
CA PHE A 549 -11.61 -34.70 -4.41
C PHE A 549 -12.94 -35.48 -4.37
N GLY A 550 -13.01 -36.64 -5.04
CA GLY A 550 -14.17 -37.52 -5.10
C GLY A 550 -15.37 -36.95 -5.87
N ASN A 551 -16.42 -37.78 -6.01
CA ASN A 551 -17.62 -37.44 -6.80
C ASN A 551 -18.51 -36.36 -6.17
N ASN A 552 -18.27 -35.94 -4.92
CA ASN A 552 -19.11 -34.99 -4.18
C ASN A 552 -18.55 -33.55 -4.18
N ALA A 553 -17.69 -33.20 -5.14
CA ALA A 553 -17.20 -31.84 -5.36
C ALA A 553 -18.25 -30.90 -6.00
N SER A 554 -19.52 -30.99 -5.58
CA SER A 554 -20.60 -30.06 -5.97
C SER A 554 -20.69 -28.83 -5.04
N GLY A 555 -20.04 -28.87 -3.87
CA GLY A 555 -19.81 -27.69 -3.05
C GLY A 555 -18.73 -26.81 -3.67
N SER A 556 -19.13 -25.80 -4.43
CA SER A 556 -18.22 -24.80 -5.02
C SER A 556 -17.46 -24.05 -3.93
N PHE A 557 -16.14 -24.25 -3.84
CA PHE A 557 -15.29 -23.53 -2.88
C PHE A 557 -14.95 -22.12 -3.40
N VAL A 558 -15.98 -21.29 -3.52
CA VAL A 558 -15.83 -19.87 -3.87
C VAL A 558 -15.02 -19.20 -2.78
N VAL A 559 -13.81 -18.72 -3.12
CA VAL A 559 -13.05 -17.81 -2.27
C VAL A 559 -13.77 -16.46 -2.32
N SER A 560 -14.70 -16.25 -1.38
CA SER A 560 -15.62 -15.11 -1.36
C SER A 560 -14.89 -13.80 -1.06
N SER A 561 -14.43 -13.15 -2.14
CA SER A 561 -14.16 -11.70 -2.16
C SER A 561 -15.42 -10.86 -2.44
N SER A 562 -16.58 -11.51 -2.53
CA SER A 562 -17.90 -10.94 -2.72
C SER A 562 -18.85 -11.35 -1.59
N SER A 563 -19.30 -10.39 -0.79
CA SER A 563 -20.42 -10.55 0.13
C SER A 563 -21.72 -10.15 -0.57
N VAL A 564 -22.31 -11.09 -1.30
CA VAL A 564 -23.72 -11.00 -1.72
C VAL A 564 -24.56 -11.52 -0.56
N TRP A 565 -25.67 -10.85 -0.27
CA TRP A 565 -26.68 -11.32 0.67
C TRP A 565 -27.81 -11.93 -0.16
N ASP A 566 -28.26 -13.12 0.20
CA ASP A 566 -29.48 -13.71 -0.35
C ASP A 566 -30.69 -13.01 0.29
N ASP A 567 -31.68 -12.64 -0.54
CA ASP A 567 -33.01 -12.21 -0.07
C ASP A 567 -33.93 -13.44 0.00
N ASP A 568 -34.56 -13.68 1.15
CA ASP A 568 -35.45 -14.82 1.38
C ASP A 568 -36.77 -14.73 0.59
N VAL A 569 -37.05 -15.73 -0.27
CA VAL A 569 -38.41 -16.05 -0.75
C VAL A 569 -38.61 -17.57 -0.83
N GLU A 570 -39.37 -18.13 0.11
CA GLU A 570 -39.99 -19.47 -0.02
C GLU A 570 -41.34 -19.38 -0.76
N GLY A 571 -41.82 -20.50 -1.34
CA GLY A 571 -43.27 -20.70 -1.57
C GLY A 571 -43.76 -20.87 -3.02
N ASP A 572 -43.43 -21.99 -3.63
CA ASP A 572 -44.33 -22.96 -4.30
C ASP A 572 -45.39 -22.54 -5.37
N GLU A 573 -45.24 -23.21 -6.54
CA GLU A 573 -46.26 -23.91 -7.35
C GLU A 573 -47.44 -23.18 -8.08
N GLU A 574 -47.34 -23.25 -9.42
CA GLU A 574 -48.35 -23.63 -10.44
C GLU A 574 -49.48 -22.70 -10.98
N GLU A 575 -49.66 -22.90 -12.31
CA GLU A 575 -50.77 -22.63 -13.23
C GLU A 575 -51.26 -21.20 -13.60
N PHE A 576 -51.78 -21.13 -14.84
CA PHE A 576 -52.30 -19.94 -15.52
C PHE A 576 -53.79 -19.72 -15.19
N TYR A 577 -54.26 -18.46 -15.20
CA TYR A 577 -55.39 -18.05 -16.05
C TYR A 577 -55.47 -16.52 -16.22
N THR A 578 -56.09 -16.08 -17.31
CA THR A 578 -56.27 -14.67 -17.71
C THR A 578 -57.53 -14.02 -17.14
N VAL A 579 -57.51 -12.70 -16.87
CA VAL A 579 -58.56 -11.72 -17.28
C VAL A 579 -58.14 -10.27 -16.93
N SER A 580 -58.76 -9.29 -17.60
CA SER A 580 -58.52 -7.83 -17.51
C SER A 580 -59.81 -7.10 -17.96
N PRO A 581 -59.99 -5.77 -17.80
CA PRO A 581 -59.76 -4.88 -16.64
C PRO A 581 -61.06 -4.14 -16.20
N SER A 582 -61.06 -3.41 -15.08
CA SER A 582 -62.14 -2.44 -14.75
C SER A 582 -61.70 -1.22 -13.91
N SER A 583 -61.97 -0.04 -14.47
CA SER A 583 -61.75 1.35 -14.02
C SER A 583 -62.71 1.85 -12.90
N PRO A 584 -62.56 3.09 -12.34
CA PRO A 584 -61.35 3.85 -11.97
C PRO A 584 -61.48 4.50 -10.54
N PRO A 585 -61.22 5.79 -10.19
CA PRO A 585 -60.69 6.13 -8.87
C PRO A 585 -61.64 6.88 -7.92
N MET A 586 -61.25 7.03 -6.65
CA MET A 586 -61.74 8.13 -5.79
C MET A 586 -60.58 8.91 -5.17
N VAL A 587 -60.72 10.23 -5.19
CA VAL A 587 -59.84 11.22 -4.55
C VAL A 587 -60.48 11.66 -3.23
N LEU A 588 -59.69 11.85 -2.18
CA LEU A 588 -60.03 12.78 -1.09
C LEU A 588 -58.76 13.34 -0.42
N CYS A 589 -58.91 14.49 0.24
CA CYS A 589 -57.86 15.51 0.35
C CYS A 589 -56.74 15.26 1.37
N ALA A 590 -55.63 15.94 1.09
CA ALA A 590 -54.47 16.18 1.94
C ALA A 590 -54.77 16.65 3.37
N SER A 591 -53.81 16.38 4.26
CA SER A 591 -53.58 17.07 5.53
C SER A 591 -52.07 17.27 5.75
N GLU A 592 -51.69 18.31 6.49
CA GLU A 592 -50.30 18.78 6.61
C GLU A 592 -49.47 18.00 7.67
N PRO A 593 -48.13 17.92 7.52
CA PRO A 593 -47.26 17.25 8.50
C PRO A 593 -47.08 18.10 9.78
N PRO A 594 -47.01 17.48 10.97
CA PRO A 594 -46.90 18.21 12.24
C PRO A 594 -45.49 18.78 12.48
N SER A 595 -45.42 20.02 12.94
CA SER A 595 -44.16 20.69 13.29
C SER A 595 -43.65 20.26 14.69
N PHE A 596 -42.44 19.72 14.75
CA PHE A 596 -41.73 19.51 16.01
C PHE A 596 -40.93 20.77 16.38
N LYS A 597 -41.13 21.28 17.60
CA LYS A 597 -40.40 22.43 18.16
C LYS A 597 -39.40 21.95 19.20
N SER A 598 -38.17 22.46 19.13
CA SER A 598 -37.12 22.19 20.12
C SER A 598 -37.45 22.81 21.49
N PRO A 599 -37.16 22.13 22.60
CA PRO A 599 -37.11 22.75 23.93
C PRO A 599 -35.81 23.56 24.11
N VAL A 600 -35.85 24.57 24.98
CA VAL A 600 -34.74 25.49 25.30
C VAL A 600 -34.74 25.72 26.83
N VAL A 601 -33.68 26.35 27.38
CA VAL A 601 -33.50 26.87 28.77
C VAL A 601 -32.92 25.85 29.77
N PRO A 602 -31.99 26.21 30.70
CA PRO A 602 -31.23 27.46 30.91
C PRO A 602 -29.68 27.32 30.82
N TYR A 603 -28.96 28.42 31.05
CA TYR A 603 -27.49 28.54 31.16
C TYR A 603 -27.04 28.80 32.62
N LEU A 604 -25.70 28.79 32.86
CA LEU A 604 -24.90 29.28 34.03
C LEU A 604 -24.37 28.21 35.03
N PRO A 605 -23.23 28.44 35.73
CA PRO A 605 -22.13 29.40 35.49
C PRO A 605 -20.70 28.79 35.52
N THR A 606 -19.70 29.61 35.23
CA THR A 606 -18.25 29.30 35.36
C THR A 606 -17.71 29.47 36.79
N PRO A 607 -16.72 28.67 37.25
CA PRO A 607 -15.96 28.91 38.48
C PRO A 607 -14.78 29.90 38.28
N SER A 608 -14.35 30.57 39.36
CA SER A 608 -13.23 31.52 39.41
C SER A 608 -12.40 31.34 40.73
N PRO A 609 -11.24 32.00 40.94
CA PRO A 609 -10.06 31.32 41.53
C PRO A 609 -9.55 31.76 42.94
N SER A 610 -8.48 31.09 43.41
CA SER A 610 -7.51 31.45 44.50
C SER A 610 -7.83 30.96 45.94
N PRO A 611 -6.91 30.97 46.96
CA PRO A 611 -5.51 31.42 47.02
C PRO A 611 -4.53 30.37 47.72
N PRO A 612 -3.49 30.63 48.58
CA PRO A 612 -2.19 29.88 48.53
C PRO A 612 -1.57 29.35 49.88
N LEU A 613 -0.29 28.88 49.85
CA LEU A 613 0.66 28.59 50.98
C LEU A 613 0.38 27.29 51.83
N SER A 614 1.31 26.62 52.54
CA SER A 614 2.80 26.70 52.74
C SER A 614 3.42 25.34 53.21
N THR A 615 4.76 25.24 53.34
CA THR A 615 5.56 24.04 53.75
C THR A 615 5.92 24.00 55.25
N PRO A 616 6.31 22.84 55.84
CA PRO A 616 7.75 22.53 56.07
C PRO A 616 8.16 21.02 56.04
N THR A 617 9.47 20.73 56.24
CA THR A 617 10.13 19.39 56.19
C THR A 617 10.65 18.91 57.57
N PRO A 618 11.13 17.65 57.68
CA PRO A 618 12.60 17.34 57.70
C PRO A 618 12.99 16.09 56.84
N PHE A 619 14.16 16.00 56.18
CA PHE A 619 15.52 15.65 56.70
C PHE A 619 15.57 14.34 57.52
N TYR A 620 16.49 13.37 57.34
CA TYR A 620 17.80 13.22 56.64
C TYR A 620 17.98 11.70 56.29
N ALA A 621 18.89 11.13 55.49
CA ALA A 621 20.05 11.49 54.64
C ALA A 621 20.23 10.36 53.56
N ARG A 622 21.30 10.14 52.75
CA ARG A 622 22.66 10.74 52.60
C ARG A 622 23.13 10.66 51.11
N ASN A 623 24.39 10.30 50.81
CA ASN A 623 25.06 10.40 49.48
C ASN A 623 26.47 9.70 49.52
N PRO A 624 27.36 9.67 48.49
CA PRO A 624 27.30 10.27 47.12
C PRO A 624 27.82 9.41 45.92
N THR A 625 27.53 9.84 44.68
CA THR A 625 28.52 10.10 43.60
C THR A 625 27.89 10.91 42.47
N THR A 626 28.67 11.62 41.63
CA THR A 626 28.21 12.80 40.86
C THR A 626 28.40 12.73 39.34
N LEU A 627 27.48 13.37 38.60
CA LEU A 627 27.58 13.71 37.16
C LEU A 627 27.04 15.13 36.92
N HIS A 628 27.54 15.83 35.89
CA HIS A 628 27.23 17.24 35.61
C HIS A 628 25.94 17.44 34.78
N ASN A 629 25.29 18.59 34.94
CA ASN A 629 24.12 19.03 34.16
C ASN A 629 24.46 20.27 33.31
N PRO A 630 24.19 20.29 31.98
CA PRO A 630 24.55 21.39 31.09
C PRO A 630 23.71 22.67 31.22
N LEU A 631 22.51 22.62 31.81
CA LEU A 631 21.58 23.76 31.87
C LEU A 631 22.17 24.98 32.62
N THR A 632 22.97 24.75 33.66
CA THR A 632 23.58 25.82 34.45
C THR A 632 24.53 26.68 33.62
N THR A 633 25.28 26.08 32.69
CA THR A 633 26.25 26.78 31.84
C THR A 633 25.58 27.80 30.91
N ILE A 634 24.39 27.46 30.39
CA ILE A 634 23.63 28.34 29.47
C ILE A 634 23.11 29.59 30.20
N ILE A 635 22.63 29.42 31.44
CA ILE A 635 22.11 30.52 32.26
C ILE A 635 23.23 31.49 32.68
N THR A 636 24.42 30.97 33.03
CA THR A 636 25.60 31.81 33.30
C THR A 636 26.13 32.52 32.05
N PHE A 637 26.02 31.89 30.86
CA PHE A 637 26.41 32.54 29.60
C PHE A 637 25.52 33.75 29.26
N LEU A 638 24.19 33.58 29.29
CA LEU A 638 23.24 34.64 28.92
C LEU A 638 23.29 35.87 29.84
N THR A 639 23.66 35.68 31.10
CA THR A 639 23.81 36.76 32.10
C THR A 639 25.16 37.48 32.03
N SER A 640 26.08 37.05 31.17
CA SER A 640 27.44 37.62 31.03
C SER A 640 27.61 38.62 29.87
N LEU A 641 26.58 38.83 29.04
CA LEU A 641 26.67 39.64 27.83
C LEU A 641 26.77 41.16 28.14
N PRO A 642 27.71 41.90 27.51
CA PRO A 642 27.80 43.35 27.63
C PRO A 642 26.51 44.09 27.23
N SER A 643 26.14 45.10 28.01
CA SER A 643 24.90 45.87 27.84
C SER A 643 24.77 46.63 26.51
N SER A 644 25.88 46.84 25.79
CA SER A 644 25.87 47.34 24.42
C SER A 644 25.20 46.38 23.43
N ILE A 645 25.43 45.07 23.57
CA ILE A 645 24.91 44.05 22.64
C ILE A 645 23.39 43.89 22.82
N THR A 646 22.91 43.84 24.07
CA THR A 646 21.48 43.82 24.38
C THR A 646 20.78 45.10 23.92
N SER A 647 21.40 46.27 24.05
CA SER A 647 20.88 47.53 23.53
C SER A 647 20.69 47.51 22.00
N THR A 648 21.68 47.03 21.24
CA THR A 648 21.60 46.93 19.78
C THR A 648 20.53 45.93 19.32
N LEU A 649 20.39 44.79 20.00
CA LEU A 649 19.36 43.79 19.68
C LEU A 649 17.94 44.31 19.93
N VAL A 650 17.71 44.94 21.09
CA VAL A 650 16.39 45.54 21.43
C VAL A 650 16.04 46.68 20.48
N SER A 651 17.01 47.53 20.12
CA SER A 651 16.79 48.63 19.16
C SER A 651 16.43 48.11 17.76
N SER A 652 17.09 47.03 17.32
CA SER A 652 16.79 46.38 16.03
C SER A 652 15.39 45.75 16.03
N TYR A 653 15.03 45.05 17.10
CA TYR A 653 13.70 44.45 17.26
C TYR A 653 12.59 45.51 17.24
N HIS A 654 12.79 46.65 17.90
CA HIS A 654 11.80 47.72 17.92
C HIS A 654 11.66 48.40 16.55
N ALA A 655 12.78 48.69 15.87
CA ALA A 655 12.79 49.28 14.54
C ALA A 655 12.11 48.39 13.47
N ILE A 656 12.19 47.06 13.59
CA ILE A 656 11.47 46.12 12.71
C ILE A 656 9.95 46.17 12.95
N HIS A 657 9.51 46.39 14.19
CA HIS A 657 8.08 46.35 14.56
C HIS A 657 7.35 47.70 14.56
N THR A 658 8.02 48.84 14.40
CA THR A 658 7.37 50.16 14.39
C THR A 658 7.63 51.00 13.13
N ALA A 659 6.80 50.73 12.11
CA ALA A 659 6.33 51.65 11.07
C ALA A 659 7.29 52.16 9.95
N THR A 660 6.84 51.96 8.70
CA THR A 660 6.91 52.92 7.57
C THR A 660 8.18 53.80 7.44
N ALA A 661 9.35 53.18 7.21
CA ALA A 661 10.63 53.89 7.02
C ALA A 661 11.29 53.62 5.64
N ASP A 662 12.07 54.58 5.12
CA ASP A 662 12.80 54.44 3.84
C ASP A 662 13.86 53.32 3.94
N PRO A 663 13.92 52.36 2.99
CA PRO A 663 14.94 51.30 2.93
C PRO A 663 16.39 51.76 3.11
N ARG A 664 16.74 52.98 2.69
CA ARG A 664 18.07 53.59 2.87
C ARG A 664 18.52 53.66 4.33
N THR A 665 17.57 53.67 5.27
CA THR A 665 17.82 53.79 6.71
C THR A 665 18.11 52.43 7.37
N ILE A 666 17.58 51.34 6.82
CA ILE A 666 17.58 50.01 7.46
C ILE A 666 18.84 49.21 7.13
N ILE A 667 19.31 49.29 5.87
CA ILE A 667 20.44 48.50 5.35
C ILE A 667 21.75 48.72 6.16
N PRO A 668 22.16 49.96 6.54
CA PRO A 668 23.38 50.17 7.31
C PRO A 668 23.34 49.56 8.73
N ILE A 669 22.15 49.51 9.34
CA ILE A 669 21.95 48.95 10.68
C ILE A 669 22.12 47.43 10.64
N PHE A 670 21.53 46.76 9.65
CA PHE A 670 21.71 45.32 9.45
C PHE A 670 23.17 44.92 9.18
N GLN A 671 23.88 45.69 8.36
CA GLN A 671 25.29 45.42 8.01
C GLN A 671 26.24 45.54 9.22
N SER A 672 26.04 46.54 10.08
CA SER A 672 26.85 46.72 11.29
C SER A 672 26.57 45.67 12.37
N GLY A 673 25.32 45.22 12.50
CA GLY A 673 24.95 44.08 13.36
C GLY A 673 25.62 42.77 12.93
N LEU A 674 25.56 42.43 11.62
CA LEU A 674 26.19 41.23 11.07
C LEU A 674 27.72 41.23 11.22
N ALA A 675 28.38 42.38 11.00
CA ALA A 675 29.83 42.51 11.21
C ALA A 675 30.23 42.23 12.67
N SER A 676 29.44 42.72 13.64
CA SER A 676 29.68 42.53 15.06
C SER A 676 29.55 41.06 15.49
N ILE A 677 28.56 40.34 14.93
CA ILE A 677 28.35 38.91 15.17
C ILE A 677 29.49 38.07 14.60
N ALA A 678 29.93 38.36 13.36
CA ALA A 678 31.03 37.64 12.72
C ALA A 678 32.35 37.79 13.50
N GLN A 679 32.66 39.00 13.97
CA GLN A 679 33.88 39.29 14.74
C GLN A 679 33.89 38.61 16.12
N PHE A 680 32.71 38.40 16.72
CA PHE A 680 32.57 37.65 17.98
C PHE A 680 32.75 36.14 17.76
N ALA A 681 32.17 35.58 16.69
CA ALA A 681 32.30 34.16 16.35
C ALA A 681 33.77 33.74 16.11
N SER A 682 34.57 34.59 15.46
CA SER A 682 36.02 34.35 15.28
C SER A 682 36.78 34.22 16.61
N SER A 683 36.35 34.93 17.65
CA SER A 683 36.98 34.89 18.98
C SER A 683 36.65 33.59 19.74
N PHE A 684 35.49 32.98 19.47
CA PHE A 684 35.05 31.75 20.15
C PHE A 684 35.77 30.51 19.64
N ILE A 685 36.04 30.45 18.32
CA ILE A 685 36.77 29.34 17.68
C ILE A 685 38.21 29.24 18.22
N PHE A 686 38.85 30.38 18.51
CA PHE A 686 40.22 30.45 19.03
C PHE A 686 40.38 29.81 20.44
N TYR A 687 39.29 29.64 21.19
CA TYR A 687 39.31 29.10 22.56
C TYR A 687 39.28 27.56 22.63
N LEU A 688 39.04 26.86 21.52
CA LEU A 688 38.86 25.40 21.47
C LEU A 688 40.06 24.62 20.92
N THR A 689 41.14 25.30 20.51
CA THR A 689 42.31 24.67 19.86
C THR A 689 43.64 25.00 20.54
N LEU A 690 43.88 24.42 21.72
CA LEU A 690 45.22 24.31 22.32
C LEU A 690 45.45 22.88 22.87
N PRO A 691 46.57 22.22 22.55
CA PRO A 691 46.85 20.84 22.98
C PRO A 691 47.54 20.77 24.35
N PHE A 692 47.26 19.72 25.12
CA PHE A 692 48.03 19.34 26.31
C PHE A 692 48.82 18.04 26.05
N THR A 693 50.02 17.96 26.62
CA THR A 693 50.99 16.86 26.43
C THR A 693 51.58 16.36 27.74
N SER A 694 52.23 15.19 27.69
CA SER A 694 53.35 14.69 28.55
C SER A 694 53.09 13.55 29.57
N SER A 695 53.30 12.31 29.10
CA SER A 695 54.36 11.34 29.53
C SER A 695 54.45 10.72 30.96
N ASN A 696 54.88 9.44 30.96
CA ASN A 696 55.47 8.62 32.05
C ASN A 696 54.46 8.02 33.08
N LEU A 697 54.62 6.79 33.62
CA LEU A 697 55.78 5.85 33.73
C LEU A 697 55.45 4.41 33.26
N ASN A 698 56.45 3.50 33.37
CA ASN A 698 56.50 2.09 32.92
C ASN A 698 57.17 1.25 34.06
N PRO A 699 57.42 -0.09 33.98
CA PRO A 699 56.67 -1.24 33.43
C PRO A 699 56.49 -2.38 34.48
N THR A 700 55.89 -3.53 34.12
CA THR A 700 56.32 -4.88 34.60
C THR A 700 55.76 -6.01 33.72
N SER A 701 56.31 -7.23 33.85
CA SER A 701 56.12 -8.32 32.88
C SER A 701 55.90 -9.70 33.51
N THR A 702 55.19 -10.59 32.82
CA THR A 702 55.48 -12.04 32.74
C THR A 702 54.82 -12.68 31.52
N SER A 703 55.21 -13.91 31.18
CA SER A 703 54.94 -14.56 29.88
C SER A 703 54.48 -16.02 29.99
N THR A 704 53.76 -16.52 28.97
CA THR A 704 53.64 -17.90 28.44
C THR A 704 52.29 -18.09 27.72
N SER A 705 52.05 -19.12 26.91
CA SER A 705 52.66 -19.52 25.62
C SER A 705 52.01 -20.83 25.12
N ARG A 706 51.88 -21.03 23.79
CA ARG A 706 51.39 -22.27 23.10
C ARG A 706 49.86 -22.50 23.18
N SER A 707 49.19 -23.12 22.20
CA SER A 707 49.57 -23.46 20.81
C SER A 707 48.39 -23.92 19.93
N ILE A 708 48.40 -23.51 18.66
CA ILE A 708 48.09 -24.31 17.43
C ILE A 708 46.77 -25.12 17.39
N HIS A 709 45.85 -24.73 16.50
CA HIS A 709 45.53 -25.54 15.32
C HIS A 709 44.98 -24.67 14.16
N ASP A 710 45.03 -25.21 12.94
CA ASP A 710 45.10 -24.45 11.69
C ASP A 710 43.89 -24.64 10.75
N SER A 711 43.92 -23.90 9.63
CA SER A 711 43.18 -24.09 8.35
C SER A 711 41.79 -23.46 8.14
N SER A 712 41.43 -22.97 6.94
CA SER A 712 42.25 -22.38 5.85
C SER A 712 41.38 -21.64 4.82
N TYR A 713 41.84 -20.50 4.30
CA TYR A 713 41.31 -19.81 3.12
C TYR A 713 42.46 -19.15 2.33
N PRO A 714 42.55 -19.31 0.99
CA PRO A 714 43.55 -18.63 0.19
C PRO A 714 43.00 -17.39 -0.54
N MET A 715 43.44 -16.21 -0.12
CA MET A 715 43.47 -14.99 -0.93
C MET A 715 44.92 -14.75 -1.36
N THR A 716 45.18 -14.40 -2.62
CA THR A 716 46.53 -14.02 -3.09
C THR A 716 46.47 -12.77 -3.95
N SER A 717 47.51 -11.94 -3.87
CA SER A 717 47.54 -10.62 -4.50
C SER A 717 48.92 -10.25 -5.04
N ILE A 718 48.90 -9.49 -6.14
CA ILE A 718 49.87 -8.47 -6.58
C ILE A 718 51.37 -8.85 -6.59
N LEU A 719 51.98 -8.78 -7.79
CA LEU A 719 53.34 -8.23 -7.94
C LEU A 719 53.70 -7.90 -9.40
N ASN A 720 54.04 -6.63 -9.69
CA ASN A 720 55.30 -6.28 -10.36
C ASN A 720 55.60 -4.76 -10.41
N LYS A 721 56.81 -4.39 -10.85
CA LYS A 721 57.37 -3.02 -10.74
C LYS A 721 57.79 -2.40 -12.10
N ARG A 722 57.72 -1.06 -12.12
CA ARG A 722 58.42 -0.06 -12.99
C ARG A 722 59.44 -0.54 -14.04
N PHE A 723 59.40 0.11 -15.22
CA PHE A 723 60.60 0.57 -15.94
C PHE A 723 60.32 1.88 -16.72
N PHE A 724 61.37 2.55 -17.23
CA PHE A 724 61.36 3.84 -17.95
C PHE A 724 61.72 3.65 -19.44
N ALA A 725 61.10 4.42 -20.35
CA ALA A 725 61.73 5.07 -21.52
C ALA A 725 60.71 5.81 -22.42
N SER A 726 61.17 6.84 -23.15
CA SER A 726 60.52 7.50 -24.31
C SER A 726 61.62 7.78 -25.37
N PRO A 727 61.34 8.17 -26.64
CA PRO A 727 60.86 9.53 -26.98
C PRO A 727 60.03 9.71 -28.29
N GLN A 728 59.46 10.93 -28.49
CA GLN A 728 59.19 11.68 -29.76
C GLN A 728 58.41 10.99 -30.92
N THR A 729 57.54 11.62 -31.72
CA THR A 729 57.36 13.02 -32.22
C THR A 729 55.88 13.43 -32.21
N ALA A 730 55.43 14.62 -31.77
CA ALA A 730 55.64 15.99 -32.28
C ALA A 730 54.77 16.36 -33.52
N GLY A 731 53.88 17.34 -33.36
CA GLY A 731 52.97 17.88 -34.41
C GLY A 731 51.81 18.71 -33.82
N ASP A 732 51.99 20.04 -33.81
CA ASP A 732 51.08 21.19 -33.56
C ASP A 732 49.67 20.94 -32.96
N ALA A 733 49.26 21.46 -31.78
CA ALA A 733 49.33 22.82 -31.19
C ALA A 733 48.23 23.80 -31.64
N LYS A 734 47.19 24.00 -30.81
CA LYS A 734 46.96 25.28 -30.10
C LYS A 734 45.85 25.32 -29.03
N ASP A 735 46.09 26.23 -28.08
CA ASP A 735 45.18 27.07 -27.28
C ASP A 735 44.28 26.50 -26.13
N ILE A 736 44.76 26.82 -24.91
CA ILE A 736 44.02 27.46 -23.79
C ILE A 736 43.20 26.57 -22.82
N MET A 737 43.84 26.22 -21.69
CA MET A 737 43.23 26.32 -20.34
C MET A 737 43.02 27.81 -20.00
N THR A 738 42.06 28.26 -19.18
CA THR A 738 41.84 27.84 -17.78
C THR A 738 40.45 28.28 -17.31
N ALA A 739 39.92 27.66 -16.25
CA ALA A 739 38.57 27.91 -15.74
C ALA A 739 38.50 28.86 -14.52
N SER A 740 37.27 29.38 -14.30
CA SER A 740 36.71 29.86 -13.02
C SER A 740 36.90 31.33 -12.60
N LEU A 741 35.92 31.79 -11.81
CA LEU A 741 35.79 33.04 -11.03
C LEU A 741 35.43 34.36 -11.74
N ALA A 742 34.12 34.59 -11.93
CA ALA A 742 33.48 35.88 -11.67
C ALA A 742 31.98 35.68 -11.33
N ALA A 743 31.42 36.47 -10.40
CA ALA A 743 30.07 36.31 -9.90
C ALA A 743 28.99 36.85 -10.86
N SER A 744 27.78 36.27 -10.76
CA SER A 744 26.57 36.82 -11.37
C SER A 744 26.15 38.14 -10.72
N SER A 745 25.67 39.08 -11.55
CA SER A 745 24.88 40.23 -11.10
C SER A 745 23.87 40.61 -12.19
N ALA A 746 22.71 41.13 -11.78
CA ALA A 746 21.60 41.61 -12.62
C ALA A 746 20.93 40.59 -13.57
N ALA A 747 20.04 39.78 -12.99
CA ALA A 747 18.72 39.45 -13.55
C ALA A 747 17.76 39.16 -12.39
#